data_AF-G4Z9C8-F1
#
_entry.id   AF-G4Z9C8-F1
#
_cell.length_a   1.000
_cell.length_b   1.000
_cell.length_c   1.000
_cell.angle_alpha   90.00
_cell.angle_beta   90.00
_cell.angle_gamma   90.00
#
_symmetry.space_group_name_H-M   'P 1'
#
loop_
_entity.id
_entity.type
_entity.pdbx_description
1 polymer ?
#
loop_
_entity_poly.entity_id
_entity_poly.type
_entity_poly.pdbx_seq_one_letter_code
_entity_poly.pdbx_strand_id
1 'polypeptide(L)'
;MQVQVRPASSTDANEAKQSFFRRVQLHDLASSLSHWITCLFITAIVCSQLLGAVWDTTTTTEHLVYGRSPLLGPSQIIGTNDVPFPDRVIAETIDNIVAACEALGYSNLTRDNLRVVDDWNSNNLYKLPNTLPVLIMPYWDNAVYSRHAVPTWSGDACIFRLEDAYTLVDSGSTVASFRGVNQSVRHDRTIEWLKRPEGIWKNGWYEDPQRIRWYSDVKSSWAGPPYYMMHRLFDMRSGMEVDCTDPNNCEDAPHVDQWGDKFSSSDKGHKINSIYIANGTEFGLFYESFEQHIVRSVFDWETLLSNVAVGLVLFRWVLGIVVLHSVALRGKTQWFSGGIGCVSGASSFAFLPFASLPRLKTTLAAFWTVGCRFEGQQVGLAEAWFAIYPAIATFALIYFSLLNLLAKALRRRMSDALFTPTVVALCLLHYFRLEIAASGWLKGVDGRIPTVVFSDEVKKLHLYDYFSSDIAWRMNGRVPLIFGVKLAILGVNLLPLLLAHTFPVGDRCADLGLHGIEKALAVRTKHVGGLGRSLTYIIAVVDRKERHVASMSFTGRLVSAHNDRSGSREVEWNPTRAWVTPVTPLCVQAEEPLNNNGPSSIHEVAFVNSYELIRLGYLVFGDKYLITFDEWDVLSSIAPFKSFVHFWNHRVLVWTLRPAEDEGDAEIAGGRALECVEPEM
;
A
#
# COMPACT_ATOMS: atom_id res chain seq x y z
N MET A 1 -0.41 10.07 -44.01
CA MET A 1 -0.44 10.20 -42.53
C MET A 1 1.00 10.08 -42.12
N GLN A 2 1.72 11.20 -42.13
CA GLN A 2 3.17 11.17 -42.01
C GLN A 2 3.56 11.14 -40.52
N VAL A 3 4.55 10.32 -40.17
CA VAL A 3 5.22 10.34 -38.87
C VAL A 3 6.49 11.16 -39.05
N GLN A 4 6.45 12.43 -38.65
CA GLN A 4 7.55 13.38 -38.86
C GLN A 4 8.32 13.59 -37.56
N VAL A 5 9.65 13.51 -37.63
CA VAL A 5 10.55 13.90 -36.55
C VAL A 5 11.45 15.00 -37.11
N ARG A 6 11.34 16.22 -36.56
CA ARG A 6 12.13 17.37 -37.04
C ARG A 6 13.52 17.38 -36.37
N PRO A 7 14.63 17.46 -37.12
CA PRO A 7 15.92 17.85 -36.55
C PRO A 7 15.91 19.38 -36.33
N ALA A 8 16.42 19.84 -35.18
CA ALA A 8 16.59 21.27 -34.92
C ALA A 8 17.98 21.71 -35.39
N SER A 9 18.07 22.84 -36.09
CA SER A 9 19.35 23.48 -36.43
C SER A 9 20.03 24.01 -35.16
N SER A 10 21.37 24.03 -35.11
CA SER A 10 22.13 24.37 -33.90
C SER A 10 21.91 25.81 -33.39
N THR A 11 21.43 26.71 -34.25
CA THR A 11 21.12 28.11 -33.93
C THR A 11 19.74 28.28 -33.27
N ASP A 12 18.80 27.34 -33.49
CA ASP A 12 17.44 27.40 -32.95
C ASP A 12 17.31 26.82 -31.53
N ALA A 13 18.36 26.18 -31.00
CA ALA A 13 18.29 25.43 -29.75
C ALA A 13 18.02 26.30 -28.51
N ASN A 14 18.50 27.56 -28.50
CA ASN A 14 18.30 28.46 -27.37
C ASN A 14 16.91 29.14 -27.38
N GLU A 15 16.39 29.52 -28.56
CA GLU A 15 15.02 30.04 -28.69
C GLU A 15 13.98 28.94 -28.45
N ALA A 16 14.26 27.72 -28.91
CA ALA A 16 13.42 26.55 -28.62
C ALA A 16 13.31 26.29 -27.11
N LYS A 17 14.41 26.42 -26.35
CA LYS A 17 14.40 26.28 -24.88
C LYS A 17 13.56 27.35 -24.17
N GLN A 18 13.67 28.63 -24.55
CA GLN A 18 12.87 29.68 -23.93
C GLN A 18 11.38 29.56 -24.26
N SER A 19 11.05 29.22 -25.51
CA SER A 19 9.65 29.00 -25.91
C SER A 19 9.04 27.77 -25.25
N PHE A 20 9.85 26.74 -24.97
CA PHE A 20 9.43 25.51 -24.30
C PHE A 20 8.90 25.80 -22.88
N PHE A 21 9.67 26.50 -22.03
CA PHE A 21 9.24 26.82 -20.67
C PHE A 21 7.94 27.64 -20.61
N ARG A 22 7.66 28.42 -21.66
CA ARG A 22 6.42 29.22 -21.75
C ARG A 22 5.19 28.39 -22.15
N ARG A 23 5.39 27.23 -22.79
CA ARG A 23 4.30 26.36 -23.29
C ARG A 23 3.92 25.26 -22.32
N VAL A 24 4.80 24.88 -21.39
CA VAL A 24 4.49 23.82 -20.44
C VAL A 24 3.52 24.35 -19.38
N GLN A 25 2.32 23.76 -19.33
CA GLN A 25 1.36 24.09 -18.30
C GLN A 25 1.80 23.49 -16.97
N LEU A 26 1.63 24.24 -15.86
CA LEU A 26 1.96 23.78 -14.51
C LEU A 26 1.27 22.44 -14.17
N HIS A 27 0.04 22.27 -14.66
CA HIS A 27 -0.73 21.03 -14.50
C HIS A 27 -0.01 19.82 -15.12
N ASP A 28 0.59 19.96 -16.31
CA ASP A 28 1.26 18.84 -16.99
C ASP A 28 2.59 18.48 -16.33
N LEU A 29 3.28 19.47 -15.73
CA LEU A 29 4.43 19.22 -14.87
C LEU A 29 4.03 18.50 -13.59
N ALA A 30 2.96 18.94 -12.92
CA ALA A 30 2.47 18.30 -11.70
C ALA A 30 2.02 16.86 -11.97
N SER A 31 1.32 16.61 -13.08
CA SER A 31 0.93 15.26 -13.50
C SER A 31 2.13 14.40 -13.88
N SER A 32 3.13 14.96 -14.57
CA SER A 32 4.37 14.26 -14.91
C SER A 32 5.13 13.85 -13.64
N LEU A 33 5.27 14.80 -12.70
CA LEU A 33 5.94 14.58 -11.43
C LEU A 33 5.21 13.51 -10.60
N SER A 34 3.88 13.52 -10.55
CA SER A 34 3.12 12.51 -9.82
C SER A 34 3.30 11.12 -10.42
N HIS A 35 3.35 10.97 -11.74
CA HIS A 35 3.64 9.69 -12.40
C HIS A 35 5.07 9.22 -12.14
N TRP A 36 6.06 10.12 -12.20
CA TRP A 36 7.45 9.81 -11.82
C TRP A 36 7.56 9.30 -10.38
N ILE A 37 6.99 10.04 -9.42
CA ILE A 37 7.00 9.67 -8.01
C ILE A 37 6.32 8.32 -7.81
N THR A 38 5.16 8.09 -8.45
CA THR A 38 4.44 6.81 -8.35
C THR A 38 5.26 5.66 -8.92
N CYS A 39 5.87 5.86 -10.09
CA CYS A 39 6.68 4.85 -10.75
C CYS A 39 7.90 4.49 -9.90
N LEU A 40 8.62 5.48 -9.37
CA LEU A 40 9.77 5.29 -8.48
C LEU A 40 9.36 4.64 -7.15
N PHE A 41 8.23 5.06 -6.57
CA PHE A 41 7.68 4.47 -5.34
C PHE A 41 7.36 2.99 -5.52
N ILE A 42 6.63 2.62 -6.58
CA ILE A 42 6.33 1.21 -6.87
C ILE A 42 7.61 0.43 -7.16
N THR A 43 8.57 1.03 -7.89
CA THR A 43 9.87 0.39 -8.16
C THR A 43 10.63 0.12 -6.86
N ALA A 44 10.73 1.09 -5.96
CA ALA A 44 11.40 0.92 -4.67
C ALA A 44 10.76 -0.18 -3.83
N ILE A 45 9.42 -0.25 -3.82
CA ILE A 45 8.63 -1.23 -3.08
C ILE A 45 8.75 -2.65 -3.68
N VAL A 46 8.80 -2.79 -5.01
CA VAL A 46 9.03 -4.10 -5.65
C VAL A 46 10.49 -4.54 -5.46
N CYS A 47 11.45 -3.61 -5.57
CA CYS A 47 12.85 -3.89 -5.29
C CYS A 47 13.09 -4.27 -3.83
N SER A 48 12.38 -3.69 -2.86
CA SER A 48 12.51 -4.09 -1.46
C SER A 48 12.05 -5.54 -1.23
N GLN A 49 11.07 -6.04 -1.98
CA GLN A 49 10.72 -7.47 -1.95
C GLN A 49 11.83 -8.36 -2.52
N LEU A 50 12.49 -7.93 -3.60
CA LEU A 50 13.63 -8.68 -4.14
C LEU A 50 14.79 -8.73 -3.15
N LEU A 51 15.04 -7.63 -2.43
CA LEU A 51 15.98 -7.62 -1.31
C LEU A 51 15.53 -8.55 -0.18
N GLY A 52 14.22 -8.71 0.03
CA GLY A 52 13.62 -9.69 0.95
C GLY A 52 13.98 -11.14 0.65
N ALA A 53 14.45 -11.47 -0.56
CA ALA A 53 15.01 -12.80 -0.86
C ALA A 53 16.34 -13.07 -0.13
N VAL A 54 17.07 -12.00 0.21
CA VAL A 54 18.33 -12.05 0.97
C VAL A 54 18.09 -11.64 2.43
N TRP A 55 17.11 -10.76 2.67
CA TRP A 55 16.81 -10.15 3.95
C TRP A 55 15.37 -10.45 4.38
N ASP A 56 15.15 -11.67 4.87
CA ASP A 56 13.81 -12.22 5.15
C ASP A 56 13.16 -11.68 6.44
N THR A 57 13.90 -10.87 7.21
CA THR A 57 13.48 -10.38 8.54
C THR A 57 13.67 -8.86 8.67
N THR A 58 12.65 -8.17 9.19
CA THR A 58 12.74 -6.78 9.62
C THR A 58 12.50 -6.71 11.11
N THR A 59 13.40 -6.02 11.83
CA THR A 59 13.27 -5.78 13.27
C THR A 59 13.02 -4.29 13.49
N THR A 60 11.91 -3.95 14.13
CA THR A 60 11.60 -2.59 14.58
C THR A 60 11.51 -2.57 16.10
N THR A 61 12.11 -1.55 16.70
CA THR A 61 12.00 -1.31 18.15
C THR A 61 11.04 -0.17 18.37
N GLU A 62 9.91 -0.44 19.02
CA GLU A 62 8.92 0.56 19.38
C GLU A 62 8.99 0.84 20.88
N HIS A 63 8.95 2.12 21.24
CA HIS A 63 8.80 2.54 22.63
C HIS A 63 7.33 2.82 22.86
N LEU A 64 6.65 1.88 23.50
CA LEU A 64 5.25 2.00 23.84
C LEU A 64 5.14 2.62 25.23
N VAL A 65 4.52 3.79 25.29
CA VAL A 65 4.19 4.48 26.54
C VAL A 65 2.68 4.68 26.59
N TYR A 66 2.03 3.95 27.48
CA TYR A 66 0.64 4.17 27.82
C TYR A 66 0.58 4.92 29.16
N GLY A 67 0.08 6.15 29.09
CA GLY A 67 -0.05 7.02 30.26
C GLY A 67 1.02 8.06 30.43
N ARG A 68 1.21 8.49 31.68
CA ARG A 68 2.18 9.51 32.08
C ARG A 68 3.13 8.93 33.11
N SER A 69 4.42 9.29 33.01
CA SER A 69 5.43 8.89 34.00
C SER A 69 4.97 9.21 35.43
N PRO A 70 5.07 8.26 36.37
CA PRO A 70 4.64 8.46 37.76
C PRO A 70 5.42 9.57 38.46
N LEU A 71 6.63 9.90 37.98
CA LEU A 71 7.44 11.02 38.47
C LEU A 71 6.74 12.38 38.28
N LEU A 72 5.82 12.47 37.32
CA LEU A 72 5.08 13.68 36.98
C LEU A 72 3.68 13.73 37.61
N GLY A 73 3.35 12.73 38.43
CA GLY A 73 2.05 12.57 39.06
C GLY A 73 1.03 11.81 38.20
N PRO A 74 -0.12 11.45 38.81
CA PRO A 74 -1.13 10.55 38.23
C PRO A 74 -1.98 11.17 37.10
N SER A 75 -2.52 10.32 36.20
CA SER A 75 -3.37 10.68 35.04
C SER A 75 -4.35 9.56 34.62
N GLN A 76 -5.41 9.88 33.85
CA GLN A 76 -6.46 8.95 33.36
C GLN A 76 -6.14 8.36 31.96
N ILE A 77 -6.50 7.09 31.69
CA ILE A 77 -6.20 6.37 30.42
C ILE A 77 -7.32 5.37 30.04
N ILE A 78 -7.48 5.11 28.75
CA ILE A 78 -8.47 4.21 28.12
C ILE A 78 -7.81 2.83 27.81
N GLY A 79 -8.46 1.73 28.21
CA GLY A 79 -7.99 0.34 27.99
C GLY A 79 -8.61 -0.36 26.76
N THR A 80 -8.13 -1.56 26.44
CA THR A 80 -8.58 -2.44 25.33
C THR A 80 -8.62 -3.92 25.78
N ASN A 81 -9.66 -4.69 25.45
CA ASN A 81 -9.96 -6.05 25.96
C ASN A 81 -9.92 -7.17 24.88
N ASP A 82 -9.65 -8.42 25.33
CA ASP A 82 -10.30 -9.73 24.99
C ASP A 82 -9.40 -10.90 24.53
N VAL A 83 -9.24 -11.98 25.35
CA VAL A 83 -9.17 -13.44 25.03
C VAL A 83 -9.42 -14.30 26.32
N PRO A 84 -10.27 -15.35 26.32
CA PRO A 84 -10.51 -16.20 27.51
C PRO A 84 -9.32 -17.11 27.94
N PHE A 85 -9.20 -17.35 29.25
CA PHE A 85 -8.12 -18.11 29.91
C PHE A 85 -8.40 -19.64 30.05
N PRO A 86 -7.34 -20.48 30.09
CA PRO A 86 -7.43 -21.89 30.47
C PRO A 86 -7.23 -22.11 32.00
N ASP A 87 -8.33 -22.30 32.74
CA ASP A 87 -8.35 -22.44 34.22
C ASP A 87 -7.60 -23.67 34.79
N ARG A 88 -7.30 -24.67 33.95
CA ARG A 88 -6.79 -25.98 34.40
C ARG A 88 -5.35 -25.93 34.92
N VAL A 89 -4.47 -25.15 34.29
CA VAL A 89 -3.04 -25.10 34.66
C VAL A 89 -2.85 -24.42 36.02
N ILE A 90 -3.69 -23.43 36.34
CA ILE A 90 -3.68 -22.73 37.64
C ILE A 90 -3.99 -23.72 38.77
N ALA A 91 -5.00 -24.56 38.60
CA ALA A 91 -5.35 -25.59 39.58
C ALA A 91 -4.20 -26.60 39.79
N GLU A 92 -3.52 -27.02 38.71
CA GLU A 92 -2.41 -27.99 38.77
C GLU A 92 -1.15 -27.42 39.43
N THR A 93 -1.00 -26.09 39.50
CA THR A 93 0.23 -25.41 39.96
C THR A 93 0.04 -24.56 41.23
N ILE A 94 -1.12 -24.66 41.87
CA ILE A 94 -1.51 -23.78 42.98
C ILE A 94 -0.53 -23.78 44.15
N ASP A 95 0.04 -24.94 44.50
CA ASP A 95 1.00 -25.06 45.61
C ASP A 95 2.29 -24.29 45.30
N ASN A 96 2.75 -24.35 44.05
CA ASN A 96 3.94 -23.63 43.59
C ASN A 96 3.68 -22.11 43.50
N ILE A 97 2.47 -21.70 43.11
CA ILE A 97 2.04 -20.29 43.13
C ILE A 97 2.10 -19.73 44.57
N VAL A 98 1.57 -20.47 45.54
CA VAL A 98 1.61 -20.07 46.96
C VAL A 98 3.05 -20.03 47.47
N ALA A 99 3.87 -21.02 47.14
CA ALA A 99 5.28 -21.06 47.54
C ALA A 99 6.09 -19.89 46.95
N ALA A 100 5.83 -19.51 45.69
CA ALA A 100 6.47 -18.35 45.07
C ALA A 100 6.08 -17.04 45.79
N CYS A 101 4.82 -16.87 46.17
CA CYS A 101 4.39 -15.73 46.99
C CYS A 101 5.10 -15.69 48.36
N GLU A 102 5.30 -16.83 49.01
CA GLU A 102 6.09 -16.91 50.25
C GLU A 102 7.55 -16.51 50.01
N ALA A 103 8.14 -16.96 48.89
CA ALA A 103 9.49 -16.58 48.49
C ALA A 103 9.64 -15.08 48.21
N LEU A 104 8.59 -14.40 47.74
CA LEU A 104 8.51 -12.94 47.57
C LEU A 104 8.35 -12.17 48.90
N GLY A 105 8.24 -12.87 50.03
CA GLY A 105 8.13 -12.29 51.37
C GLY A 105 6.69 -12.17 51.90
N TYR A 106 5.68 -12.58 51.12
CA TYR A 106 4.30 -12.58 51.59
C TYR A 106 4.07 -13.72 52.58
N SER A 107 3.86 -13.37 53.85
CA SER A 107 3.56 -14.35 54.89
C SER A 107 2.06 -14.52 55.12
N ASN A 108 1.67 -15.65 55.70
CA ASN A 108 0.28 -15.92 56.13
C ASN A 108 -0.74 -15.81 54.97
N LEU A 109 -0.42 -16.44 53.83
CA LEU A 109 -1.31 -16.50 52.66
C LEU A 109 -2.55 -17.36 52.96
N THR A 110 -3.69 -16.95 52.40
CA THR A 110 -4.91 -17.78 52.45
C THR A 110 -4.73 -18.99 51.53
N ARG A 111 -4.95 -20.20 52.05
CA ARG A 111 -4.84 -21.45 51.29
C ARG A 111 -6.17 -22.19 51.09
N ASP A 112 -7.24 -21.73 51.74
CA ASP A 112 -8.53 -22.41 51.73
C ASP A 112 -9.43 -21.97 50.57
N ASN A 113 -10.20 -20.89 50.73
CA ASN A 113 -11.08 -20.38 49.69
C ASN A 113 -10.85 -18.90 49.49
N LEU A 114 -11.19 -18.43 48.30
CA LEU A 114 -11.09 -17.03 47.97
C LEU A 114 -12.00 -16.19 48.88
N ARG A 115 -11.44 -15.09 49.36
CA ARG A 115 -12.15 -14.07 50.11
C ARG A 115 -12.13 -12.78 49.33
N VAL A 116 -13.31 -12.22 49.06
CA VAL A 116 -13.48 -11.00 48.26
C VAL A 116 -14.28 -9.97 49.02
N VAL A 117 -14.03 -8.70 48.72
CA VAL A 117 -14.89 -7.59 49.12
C VAL A 117 -15.90 -7.40 47.97
N ASP A 118 -17.19 -7.32 48.29
CA ASP A 118 -18.29 -7.27 47.31
C ASP A 118 -18.48 -5.90 46.64
N ASP A 119 -17.78 -4.86 47.10
CA ASP A 119 -17.77 -3.53 46.50
C ASP A 119 -16.59 -2.67 47.00
N TRP A 120 -16.20 -1.65 46.25
CA TRP A 120 -15.14 -0.69 46.59
C TRP A 120 -15.27 -0.10 47.99
N ASN A 121 -16.51 0.26 48.38
CA ASN A 121 -16.80 0.90 49.67
C ASN A 121 -17.16 -0.11 50.77
N SER A 122 -17.26 -1.40 50.44
CA SER A 122 -17.68 -2.41 51.40
C SER A 122 -16.59 -2.69 52.42
N ASN A 123 -16.99 -2.90 53.66
CA ASN A 123 -16.11 -3.38 54.74
C ASN A 123 -16.29 -4.87 54.98
N ASN A 124 -17.19 -5.52 54.25
CA ASN A 124 -17.53 -6.92 54.42
C ASN A 124 -16.63 -7.78 53.53
N LEU A 125 -16.06 -8.82 54.13
CA LEU A 125 -15.24 -9.80 53.43
C LEU A 125 -16.04 -11.11 53.30
N TYR A 126 -16.32 -11.52 52.07
CA TYR A 126 -17.10 -12.73 51.78
C TYR A 126 -16.18 -13.88 51.41
N LYS A 127 -16.41 -15.03 52.02
CA LYS A 127 -15.75 -16.29 51.66
C LYS A 127 -16.55 -16.97 50.55
N LEU A 128 -15.94 -17.20 49.39
CA LEU A 128 -16.57 -17.87 48.26
C LEU A 128 -16.32 -19.38 48.35
N PRO A 129 -17.32 -20.23 48.60
CA PRO A 129 -17.12 -21.67 48.72
C PRO A 129 -16.67 -22.28 47.38
N ASN A 130 -15.88 -23.37 47.43
CA ASN A 130 -15.43 -24.14 46.26
C ASN A 130 -14.60 -23.33 45.24
N THR A 131 -13.87 -22.33 45.71
CA THR A 131 -12.94 -21.52 44.89
C THR A 131 -11.49 -21.80 45.29
N LEU A 132 -10.58 -21.69 44.32
CA LEU A 132 -9.14 -21.58 44.59
C LEU A 132 -8.85 -20.26 45.31
N PRO A 133 -7.83 -20.16 46.17
CA PRO A 133 -7.47 -18.92 46.87
C PRO A 133 -6.75 -17.89 45.98
N VAL A 134 -6.98 -17.94 44.66
CA VAL A 134 -6.43 -17.03 43.67
C VAL A 134 -7.57 -16.21 43.09
N LEU A 135 -7.47 -14.90 43.25
CA LEU A 135 -8.33 -13.96 42.56
C LEU A 135 -7.72 -13.68 41.19
N ILE A 136 -8.43 -14.08 40.14
CA ILE A 136 -8.21 -13.50 38.80
C ILE A 136 -8.97 -12.19 38.83
N MET A 137 -8.29 -11.05 38.76
CA MET A 137 -8.95 -9.75 38.87
C MET A 137 -9.51 -9.35 37.49
N PRO A 138 -10.84 -9.40 37.28
CA PRO A 138 -11.45 -8.97 36.04
C PRO A 138 -11.92 -7.53 36.26
N TYR A 139 -10.97 -6.61 36.33
CA TYR A 139 -11.27 -5.23 36.01
C TYR A 139 -10.26 -4.86 34.93
N TRP A 140 -10.78 -4.68 33.72
CA TRP A 140 -10.08 -4.27 32.50
C TRP A 140 -9.32 -5.31 31.67
N ASP A 141 -9.25 -6.60 32.01
CA ASP A 141 -8.61 -7.54 31.09
C ASP A 141 -8.86 -9.05 31.34
N ASN A 142 -9.63 -9.69 30.46
CA ASN A 142 -9.42 -11.11 30.17
C ASN A 142 -8.34 -11.17 29.07
N ALA A 143 -7.09 -10.79 29.30
CA ALA A 143 -6.04 -11.00 28.28
C ALA A 143 -4.70 -11.38 28.90
N VAL A 144 -3.71 -11.56 28.02
CA VAL A 144 -2.33 -12.00 28.28
C VAL A 144 -1.66 -11.26 29.45
N TYR A 145 -2.14 -10.08 29.83
CA TYR A 145 -1.61 -9.25 30.91
C TYR A 145 -2.46 -9.23 32.19
N SER A 146 -3.37 -10.20 32.37
CA SER A 146 -4.24 -10.28 33.53
C SER A 146 -3.44 -10.34 34.85
N ARG A 147 -4.03 -9.75 35.89
CA ARG A 147 -3.44 -9.65 37.21
C ARG A 147 -4.08 -10.67 38.13
N HIS A 148 -3.23 -11.39 38.84
CA HIS A 148 -3.62 -12.41 39.78
C HIS A 148 -3.25 -11.95 41.18
N ALA A 149 -4.05 -12.35 42.17
CA ALA A 149 -3.79 -12.04 43.56
C ALA A 149 -4.05 -13.26 44.45
N VAL A 150 -3.14 -13.52 45.39
CA VAL A 150 -3.37 -14.43 46.52
C VAL A 150 -3.47 -13.59 47.80
N PRO A 151 -4.64 -13.54 48.47
CA PRO A 151 -4.81 -12.78 49.69
C PRO A 151 -3.94 -13.31 50.86
N THR A 152 -3.61 -12.42 51.78
CA THR A 152 -3.01 -12.76 53.09
C THR A 152 -4.02 -12.52 54.21
N TRP A 153 -3.86 -13.24 55.32
CA TRP A 153 -4.65 -13.02 56.53
C TRP A 153 -4.34 -11.69 57.22
N SER A 154 -3.17 -11.10 56.95
CA SER A 154 -2.77 -9.78 57.44
C SER A 154 -3.42 -8.61 56.70
N GLY A 155 -4.20 -8.87 55.65
CA GLY A 155 -4.88 -7.83 54.88
C GLY A 155 -4.10 -7.29 53.68
N ASP A 156 -2.90 -7.81 53.39
CA ASP A 156 -2.20 -7.61 52.12
C ASP A 156 -2.57 -8.70 51.10
N ALA A 157 -2.06 -8.62 49.87
CA ALA A 157 -2.16 -9.66 48.86
C ALA A 157 -0.86 -9.78 48.06
N CYS A 158 -0.46 -11.00 47.73
CA CYS A 158 0.59 -11.25 46.75
C CYS A 158 0.03 -11.00 45.36
N ILE A 159 0.53 -9.99 44.65
CA ILE A 159 0.10 -9.63 43.30
C ILE A 159 1.13 -10.13 42.28
N PHE A 160 0.67 -10.81 41.25
CA PHE A 160 1.53 -11.45 40.26
C PHE A 160 0.85 -11.61 38.89
N ARG A 161 1.63 -12.04 37.90
CA ARG A 161 1.15 -12.46 36.59
C ARG A 161 1.52 -13.90 36.31
N LEU A 162 0.61 -14.57 35.60
CA LEU A 162 0.79 -15.91 35.07
C LEU A 162 0.87 -15.80 33.56
N GLU A 163 1.97 -16.25 32.98
CA GLU A 163 2.30 -16.08 31.56
C GLU A 163 2.74 -17.42 30.94
N ASP A 164 3.00 -17.45 29.63
CA ASP A 164 3.39 -18.65 28.87
C ASP A 164 2.30 -19.75 28.83
N ALA A 165 2.49 -20.89 29.50
CA ALA A 165 1.52 -21.99 29.51
C ALA A 165 0.14 -21.60 30.07
N TYR A 166 0.03 -20.44 30.74
CA TYR A 166 -1.23 -19.89 31.21
C TYR A 166 -1.97 -19.03 30.17
N THR A 167 -1.29 -18.51 29.14
CA THR A 167 -1.86 -17.56 28.18
C THR A 167 -2.00 -18.12 26.76
N LEU A 168 -1.28 -19.19 26.42
CA LEU A 168 -1.23 -19.73 25.06
C LEU A 168 -1.68 -21.20 25.03
N VAL A 169 -2.85 -21.46 24.46
CA VAL A 169 -3.40 -22.82 24.30
C VAL A 169 -2.60 -23.64 23.25
N ASP A 170 -1.88 -22.98 22.33
CA ASP A 170 -1.22 -23.61 21.18
C ASP A 170 0.30 -23.32 21.03
N SER A 171 0.97 -22.61 21.96
CA SER A 171 2.36 -22.16 21.72
C SER A 171 3.44 -23.23 21.87
N GLY A 172 3.09 -24.44 22.31
CA GLY A 172 4.10 -25.45 22.65
C GLY A 172 5.06 -25.02 23.77
N SER A 173 4.80 -23.89 24.45
CA SER A 173 5.59 -23.45 25.59
C SER A 173 5.36 -24.40 26.77
N THR A 174 6.42 -25.07 27.19
CA THR A 174 6.39 -26.00 28.32
C THR A 174 6.53 -25.29 29.67
N VAL A 175 6.87 -24.00 29.68
CA VAL A 175 7.14 -23.23 30.90
C VAL A 175 5.85 -22.58 31.40
N ALA A 176 5.56 -22.71 32.69
CA ALA A 176 4.43 -22.07 33.33
C ALA A 176 4.95 -20.93 34.21
N SER A 177 5.02 -19.71 33.66
CA SER A 177 5.75 -18.62 34.31
C SER A 177 4.90 -17.87 35.33
N PHE A 178 5.44 -17.66 36.51
CA PHE A 178 4.94 -16.75 37.54
C PHE A 178 5.89 -15.57 37.66
N ARG A 179 5.36 -14.35 37.55
CA ARG A 179 6.12 -13.10 37.69
C ARG A 179 5.53 -12.24 38.79
N GLY A 180 6.33 -11.91 39.80
CA GLY A 180 5.89 -11.06 40.91
C GLY A 180 7.04 -10.25 41.51
N VAL A 181 6.71 -9.25 42.33
CA VAL A 181 7.69 -8.38 43.00
C VAL A 181 7.69 -8.64 44.49
N ASN A 182 8.86 -8.49 45.13
CA ASN A 182 8.99 -8.64 46.58
C ASN A 182 8.02 -7.69 47.32
N GLN A 183 7.46 -8.17 48.43
CA GLN A 183 6.49 -7.42 49.22
C GLN A 183 6.99 -6.03 49.61
N SER A 184 8.24 -5.93 50.10
CA SER A 184 8.86 -4.67 50.50
C SER A 184 8.93 -3.66 49.36
N VAL A 185 9.38 -4.10 48.18
CA VAL A 185 9.50 -3.24 46.99
C VAL A 185 8.13 -2.71 46.57
N ARG A 186 7.10 -3.58 46.54
CA ARG A 186 5.73 -3.15 46.23
C ARG A 186 5.24 -2.10 47.24
N HIS A 187 5.45 -2.32 48.52
CA HIS A 187 5.03 -1.39 49.58
C HIS A 187 5.75 -0.05 49.48
N ASP A 188 7.08 -0.06 49.39
CA ASP A 188 7.92 1.12 49.33
C ASP A 188 7.56 2.01 48.13
N ARG A 189 7.41 1.41 46.94
CA ARG A 189 7.04 2.14 45.72
C ARG A 189 5.62 2.68 45.76
N THR A 190 4.69 1.94 46.33
CA THR A 190 3.31 2.41 46.52
C THR A 190 3.28 3.65 47.40
N ILE A 191 3.98 3.60 48.54
CA ILE A 191 4.10 4.71 49.49
C ILE A 191 4.77 5.93 48.84
N GLU A 192 5.91 5.70 48.17
CA GLU A 192 6.70 6.74 47.53
C GLU A 192 5.90 7.49 46.47
N TRP A 193 5.22 6.77 45.57
CA TRP A 193 4.51 7.39 44.44
C TRP A 193 3.16 8.00 44.83
N LEU A 194 2.46 7.41 45.81
CA LEU A 194 1.26 8.05 46.38
C LEU A 194 1.60 9.27 47.24
N LYS A 195 2.84 9.35 47.77
CA LYS A 195 3.27 10.34 48.76
C LYS A 195 2.38 10.34 50.00
N ARG A 196 1.97 9.15 50.44
CA ARG A 196 1.08 8.93 51.59
C ARG A 196 1.66 7.79 52.45
N PRO A 197 2.60 8.06 53.37
CA PRO A 197 3.33 7.00 54.10
C PRO A 197 2.57 6.36 55.28
N GLU A 198 1.48 6.98 55.73
CA GLU A 198 0.73 6.54 56.91
C GLU A 198 -0.45 5.60 56.58
N GLY A 199 -0.51 5.08 55.35
CA GLY A 199 -1.56 4.14 54.95
C GLY A 199 -1.29 2.72 55.44
N ILE A 200 -2.33 1.89 55.38
CA ILE A 200 -2.33 0.53 55.92
C ILE A 200 -2.86 -0.44 54.86
N TRP A 201 -2.22 -1.60 54.72
CA TRP A 201 -2.72 -2.67 53.86
C TRP A 201 -3.90 -3.38 54.50
N LYS A 202 -5.05 -3.40 53.81
CA LYS A 202 -6.28 -4.03 54.27
C LYS A 202 -7.05 -4.62 53.09
N ASN A 203 -7.43 -5.90 53.20
CA ASN A 203 -8.15 -6.65 52.18
C ASN A 203 -7.51 -6.61 50.77
N GLY A 204 -6.18 -6.55 50.68
CA GLY A 204 -5.41 -6.45 49.43
C GLY A 204 -5.22 -5.02 48.91
N TRP A 205 -5.80 -4.02 49.57
CA TRP A 205 -5.73 -2.61 49.19
C TRP A 205 -4.82 -1.83 50.13
N TYR A 206 -4.17 -0.80 49.62
CA TYR A 206 -3.52 0.21 50.45
C TYR A 206 -4.53 1.30 50.81
N GLU A 207 -4.96 1.36 52.07
CA GLU A 207 -5.89 2.38 52.57
C GLU A 207 -5.09 3.55 53.15
N ASP A 208 -5.17 4.71 52.52
CA ASP A 208 -4.45 5.90 52.95
C ASP A 208 -5.13 6.60 54.16
N PRO A 209 -4.50 7.64 54.76
CA PRO A 209 -5.07 8.35 55.91
C PRO A 209 -6.44 9.01 55.64
N GLN A 210 -6.74 9.28 54.37
CA GLN A 210 -8.03 9.81 53.92
C GLN A 210 -9.06 8.70 53.65
N ARG A 211 -8.74 7.44 53.97
CA ARG A 211 -9.54 6.24 53.72
C ARG A 211 -9.79 5.95 52.24
N ILE A 212 -8.95 6.50 51.37
CA ILE A 212 -8.97 6.13 49.96
C ILE A 212 -8.19 4.82 49.84
N ARG A 213 -8.83 3.82 49.24
CA ARG A 213 -8.19 2.55 48.93
C ARG A 213 -7.41 2.70 47.62
N TRP A 214 -6.29 2.02 47.52
CA TRP A 214 -5.44 2.02 46.34
C TRP A 214 -5.07 0.59 46.01
N TYR A 215 -5.41 0.16 44.80
CA TYR A 215 -4.79 -1.00 44.19
C TYR A 215 -3.33 -0.65 43.88
N SER A 216 -2.44 -1.63 43.96
CA SER A 216 -1.06 -1.46 43.51
C SER A 216 -0.52 -2.75 42.92
N ASP A 217 -0.04 -2.67 41.68
CA ASP A 217 0.75 -3.66 40.97
C ASP A 217 1.93 -2.93 40.34
N VAL A 218 3.14 -3.25 40.78
CA VAL A 218 4.36 -2.63 40.26
C VAL A 218 5.29 -3.76 39.83
N LYS A 219 5.72 -3.76 38.57
CA LYS A 219 6.69 -4.71 38.05
C LYS A 219 7.60 -4.08 37.02
N SER A 220 8.86 -4.47 37.03
CA SER A 220 9.83 -4.16 35.97
C SER A 220 10.58 -5.43 35.58
N SER A 221 10.96 -5.59 34.33
CA SER A 221 11.93 -6.59 33.89
C SER A 221 13.39 -6.14 34.06
N TRP A 222 13.62 -4.96 34.64
CA TRP A 222 14.94 -4.36 34.77
C TRP A 222 15.29 -3.99 36.22
N ALA A 223 16.49 -4.35 36.67
CA ALA A 223 17.01 -4.04 38.02
C ALA A 223 17.38 -2.57 38.23
N GLY A 224 17.68 -1.85 37.16
CA GLY A 224 18.29 -0.53 37.22
C GLY A 224 17.32 0.65 37.37
N PRO A 225 17.86 1.88 37.32
CA PRO A 225 17.06 3.10 37.30
C PRO A 225 16.10 3.15 36.09
N PRO A 226 15.01 3.93 36.18
CA PRO A 226 14.67 4.82 37.31
C PRO A 226 13.85 4.15 38.42
N TYR A 227 13.30 2.95 38.21
CA TYR A 227 12.23 2.40 39.06
C TYR A 227 12.67 1.36 40.10
N TYR A 228 13.80 0.65 39.90
CA TYR A 228 14.32 -0.40 40.78
C TYR A 228 13.23 -1.31 41.37
N MET A 229 12.41 -1.91 40.51
CA MET A 229 11.25 -2.74 40.87
C MET A 229 11.26 -4.07 40.10
N MET A 230 12.45 -4.65 39.92
CA MET A 230 12.62 -5.88 39.15
C MET A 230 11.76 -7.00 39.72
N HIS A 231 11.00 -7.65 38.85
CA HIS A 231 10.25 -8.83 39.18
C HIS A 231 11.16 -10.05 39.31
N ARG A 232 10.71 -11.02 40.08
CA ARG A 232 11.29 -12.35 40.16
C ARG A 232 10.42 -13.30 39.36
N LEU A 233 11.07 -14.20 38.63
CA LEU A 233 10.43 -15.16 37.74
C LEU A 233 10.56 -16.56 38.36
N PHE A 234 9.47 -17.32 38.36
CA PHE A 234 9.43 -18.69 38.84
C PHE A 234 8.76 -19.58 37.79
N ASP A 235 9.32 -20.76 37.57
CA ASP A 235 8.65 -21.79 36.76
C ASP A 235 7.74 -22.62 37.67
N MET A 236 6.44 -22.48 37.48
CA MET A 236 5.41 -23.14 38.28
C MET A 236 5.31 -24.63 38.04
N ARG A 237 5.93 -25.20 37.00
CA ARG A 237 6.01 -26.66 36.84
C ARG A 237 7.11 -27.26 37.71
N SER A 238 8.28 -26.64 37.75
CA SER A 238 9.41 -27.10 38.58
C SER A 238 9.35 -26.58 40.02
N GLY A 239 8.62 -25.49 40.27
CA GLY A 239 8.58 -24.79 41.55
C GLY A 239 9.85 -24.00 41.86
N MET A 240 10.77 -23.86 40.89
CA MET A 240 12.06 -23.20 41.09
C MET A 240 12.05 -21.76 40.57
N GLU A 241 12.79 -20.90 41.25
CA GLU A 241 13.08 -19.55 40.77
C GLU A 241 14.06 -19.60 39.59
N VAL A 242 13.77 -18.80 38.56
CA VAL A 242 14.63 -18.66 37.39
C VAL A 242 15.71 -17.62 37.69
N ASP A 243 16.95 -17.93 37.35
CA ASP A 243 18.06 -16.99 37.51
C ASP A 243 18.01 -15.87 36.46
N CYS A 244 17.55 -14.70 36.90
CA CYS A 244 17.45 -13.48 36.10
C CYS A 244 18.73 -12.60 36.14
N THR A 245 19.88 -13.12 36.54
CA THR A 245 21.15 -12.36 36.51
C THR A 245 21.52 -11.92 35.09
N ASP A 246 21.24 -12.75 34.08
CA ASP A 246 21.13 -12.33 32.69
C ASP A 246 19.68 -11.84 32.44
N PRO A 247 19.47 -10.55 32.13
CA PRO A 247 18.14 -10.01 31.84
C PRO A 247 17.39 -10.80 30.77
N ASN A 248 18.09 -11.38 29.79
CA ASN A 248 17.49 -12.14 28.69
C ASN A 248 16.78 -13.41 29.16
N ASN A 249 17.17 -14.00 30.30
CA ASN A 249 16.56 -15.22 30.84
C ASN A 249 15.15 -14.98 31.41
N CYS A 250 14.85 -13.72 31.74
CA CYS A 250 13.57 -13.33 32.35
C CYS A 250 12.80 -12.32 31.50
N GLU A 251 13.17 -12.16 30.23
CA GLU A 251 12.34 -11.48 29.25
C GLU A 251 11.08 -12.28 28.95
N ASP A 252 10.06 -11.62 28.43
CA ASP A 252 8.84 -12.29 27.99
C ASP A 252 9.19 -13.16 26.76
N ALA A 253 8.58 -14.35 26.69
CA ALA A 253 8.71 -15.16 25.49
C ALA A 253 8.12 -14.37 24.30
N PRO A 254 8.75 -14.44 23.11
CA PRO A 254 8.22 -13.75 21.95
C PRO A 254 6.81 -14.30 21.63
N HIS A 255 5.85 -13.40 21.52
CA HIS A 255 4.53 -13.74 21.00
C HIS A 255 4.62 -13.82 19.47
N VAL A 256 4.53 -15.04 18.92
CA VAL A 256 4.68 -15.26 17.48
C VAL A 256 3.33 -15.55 16.84
N ASP A 257 2.83 -14.59 16.06
CA ASP A 257 1.69 -14.75 15.18
C ASP A 257 2.15 -15.22 13.80
N GLN A 258 1.61 -16.34 13.32
CA GLN A 258 1.96 -16.91 12.02
C GLN A 258 0.79 -16.89 11.04
N TRP A 259 1.06 -16.45 9.81
CA TRP A 259 0.18 -16.62 8.66
C TRP A 259 0.75 -17.69 7.74
N GLY A 260 0.39 -18.93 8.04
CA GLY A 260 0.95 -20.10 7.39
C GLY A 260 2.46 -20.18 7.61
N ASP A 261 3.16 -20.70 6.62
CA ASP A 261 4.62 -20.85 6.57
C ASP A 261 5.33 -19.64 5.96
N LYS A 262 4.57 -18.67 5.42
CA LYS A 262 5.12 -17.57 4.63
C LYS A 262 5.36 -16.29 5.42
N PHE A 263 4.53 -15.97 6.41
CA PHE A 263 4.68 -14.74 7.18
C PHE A 263 4.56 -15.02 8.67
N SER A 264 5.40 -14.36 9.47
CA SER A 264 5.24 -14.35 10.92
C SER A 264 5.55 -12.97 11.47
N SER A 265 4.74 -12.50 12.41
CA SER A 265 5.08 -11.38 13.29
C SER A 265 5.46 -11.96 14.64
N SER A 266 6.51 -11.43 15.25
CA SER A 266 6.97 -11.83 16.56
C SER A 266 7.18 -10.59 17.38
N ASP A 267 6.39 -10.45 18.45
CA ASP A 267 6.49 -9.34 19.37
C ASP A 267 7.22 -9.81 20.61
N LYS A 268 8.38 -9.20 20.88
CA LYS A 268 9.17 -9.50 22.07
C LYS A 268 9.24 -8.26 22.95
N GLY A 269 8.61 -8.32 24.11
CA GLY A 269 8.74 -7.28 25.12
C GLY A 269 10.14 -7.27 25.72
N HIS A 270 10.85 -6.16 25.58
CA HIS A 270 12.10 -5.85 26.27
C HIS A 270 11.84 -4.74 27.29
N LYS A 271 12.47 -4.83 28.47
CA LYS A 271 12.45 -3.76 29.50
C LYS A 271 11.04 -3.22 29.81
N ILE A 272 10.10 -4.14 30.00
CA ILE A 272 8.73 -3.85 30.43
C ILE A 272 8.73 -3.29 31.85
N ASN A 273 8.10 -2.13 32.01
CA ASN A 273 7.78 -1.46 33.25
C ASN A 273 6.25 -1.31 33.31
N SER A 274 5.60 -1.92 34.30
CA SER A 274 4.18 -1.80 34.53
C SER A 274 3.95 -1.31 35.95
N ILE A 275 3.50 -0.07 36.09
CA ILE A 275 3.13 0.56 37.36
C ILE A 275 1.64 0.82 37.31
N TYR A 276 0.88 0.13 38.13
CA TYR A 276 -0.56 0.32 38.24
C TYR A 276 -0.93 0.57 39.69
N ILE A 277 -1.11 1.85 40.05
CA ILE A 277 -1.58 2.26 41.37
C ILE A 277 -2.86 3.06 41.17
N ALA A 278 -4.01 2.46 41.44
CA ALA A 278 -5.30 3.07 41.14
C ALA A 278 -6.28 2.99 42.30
N ASN A 279 -7.04 4.07 42.49
CA ASN A 279 -8.21 4.06 43.36
C ASN A 279 -9.47 3.61 42.57
N GLY A 280 -10.63 3.55 43.22
CA GLY A 280 -11.91 3.16 42.62
C GLY A 280 -12.44 4.13 41.56
N THR A 281 -11.72 5.23 41.29
CA THR A 281 -12.00 6.16 40.19
C THR A 281 -11.01 6.01 39.02
N GLU A 282 -10.28 4.90 38.95
CA GLU A 282 -9.38 4.51 37.84
C GLU A 282 -8.15 5.43 37.65
N PHE A 283 -7.66 6.01 38.74
CA PHE A 283 -6.58 6.98 38.69
C PHE A 283 -5.21 6.36 38.94
N GLY A 284 -4.47 5.98 37.87
CA GLY A 284 -3.02 5.71 37.94
C GLY A 284 -2.51 4.41 37.29
N LEU A 285 -2.50 4.34 35.95
CA LEU A 285 -1.76 3.32 35.19
C LEU A 285 -0.61 3.98 34.42
N PHE A 286 0.58 3.42 34.52
CA PHE A 286 1.74 3.76 33.72
C PHE A 286 2.35 2.45 33.23
N TYR A 287 2.22 2.20 31.93
CA TYR A 287 2.89 1.08 31.28
C TYR A 287 3.89 1.65 30.28
N GLU A 288 5.12 1.22 30.41
CA GLU A 288 6.21 1.52 29.51
C GLU A 288 6.83 0.18 29.08
N SER A 289 6.93 -0.04 27.78
CA SER A 289 7.55 -1.24 27.22
C SER A 289 8.39 -0.85 26.02
N PHE A 290 9.53 -1.52 25.85
CA PHE A 290 10.28 -1.48 24.62
C PHE A 290 9.97 -2.77 23.87
N GLU A 291 9.11 -2.71 22.88
CA GLU A 291 8.73 -3.90 22.12
C GLU A 291 9.63 -4.01 20.90
N GLN A 292 10.26 -5.17 20.76
CA GLN A 292 10.94 -5.55 19.55
C GLN A 292 9.95 -6.34 18.69
N HIS A 293 9.46 -5.68 17.64
CA HIS A 293 8.60 -6.28 16.64
C HIS A 293 9.47 -6.84 15.51
N ILE A 294 9.41 -8.15 15.32
CA ILE A 294 10.16 -8.86 14.30
C ILE A 294 9.16 -9.42 13.30
N VAL A 295 9.18 -8.87 12.09
CA VAL A 295 8.35 -9.38 10.99
C VAL A 295 9.22 -10.18 10.03
N ARG A 296 8.83 -11.42 9.78
CA ARG A 296 9.50 -12.34 8.87
C ARG A 296 8.61 -12.67 7.68
N SER A 297 9.23 -12.79 6.51
CA SER A 297 8.56 -13.24 5.29
C SER A 297 9.46 -14.14 4.46
N VAL A 298 8.91 -15.26 4.03
CA VAL A 298 9.59 -16.19 3.13
C VAL A 298 9.36 -15.76 1.69
N PHE A 299 10.45 -15.49 0.97
CA PHE A 299 10.43 -15.17 -0.44
C PHE A 299 10.39 -16.47 -1.27
N ASP A 300 9.30 -16.68 -2.01
CA ASP A 300 9.08 -17.88 -2.81
C ASP A 300 9.16 -17.62 -4.32
N TRP A 301 9.09 -18.70 -5.09
CA TRP A 301 9.13 -18.62 -6.55
C TRP A 301 7.91 -17.86 -7.13
N GLU A 302 6.74 -17.95 -6.48
CA GLU A 302 5.52 -17.24 -6.89
C GLU A 302 5.72 -15.73 -6.79
N THR A 303 6.36 -15.28 -5.70
CA THR A 303 6.76 -13.90 -5.47
C THR A 303 7.82 -13.46 -6.48
N LEU A 304 8.82 -14.30 -6.76
CA LEU A 304 9.83 -14.00 -7.78
C LEU A 304 9.19 -13.77 -9.15
N LEU A 305 8.36 -14.70 -9.62
CA LEU A 305 7.73 -14.63 -10.93
C LEU A 305 6.84 -13.38 -11.06
N SER A 306 6.03 -13.11 -10.03
CA SER A 306 5.18 -11.91 -9.98
C SER A 306 6.01 -10.62 -9.99
N ASN A 307 7.09 -10.56 -9.21
CA ASN A 307 7.95 -9.37 -9.14
C ASN A 307 8.72 -9.13 -10.43
N VAL A 308 9.17 -10.18 -11.12
CA VAL A 308 9.78 -10.07 -12.45
C VAL A 308 8.76 -9.52 -13.46
N ALA A 309 7.53 -10.04 -13.46
CA ALA A 309 6.47 -9.56 -14.36
C ALA A 309 6.13 -8.08 -14.10
N VAL A 310 5.98 -7.69 -12.84
CA VAL A 310 5.76 -6.29 -12.44
C VAL A 310 6.99 -5.43 -12.80
N GLY A 311 8.19 -5.91 -12.54
CA GLY A 311 9.45 -5.22 -12.86
C GLY A 311 9.60 -4.90 -14.34
N LEU A 312 9.21 -5.83 -15.22
CA LEU A 312 9.18 -5.58 -16.68
C LEU A 312 8.18 -4.49 -17.07
N VAL A 313 7.01 -4.44 -16.42
CA VAL A 313 6.03 -3.36 -16.64
C VAL A 313 6.60 -2.02 -16.18
N LEU A 314 7.22 -1.97 -15.00
CA LEU A 314 7.82 -0.75 -14.45
C LEU A 314 8.99 -0.26 -15.30
N PHE A 315 9.88 -1.14 -15.73
CA PHE A 315 11.00 -0.80 -16.60
C PHE A 315 10.52 -0.14 -17.91
N ARG A 316 9.51 -0.74 -18.56
CA ARG A 316 8.92 -0.18 -19.78
C ARG A 316 8.19 1.15 -19.51
N TRP A 317 7.57 1.29 -18.34
CA TRP A 317 6.93 2.54 -17.95
C TRP A 317 7.96 3.65 -17.77
N VAL A 318 9.05 3.41 -17.02
CA VAL A 318 10.18 4.35 -16.86
C VAL A 318 10.73 4.73 -18.23
N LEU A 319 11.00 3.75 -19.10
CA LEU A 319 11.51 4.02 -20.44
C LEU A 319 10.56 4.90 -21.24
N GLY A 320 9.27 4.63 -21.22
CA GLY A 320 8.25 5.46 -21.86
C GLY A 320 8.29 6.91 -21.37
N ILE A 321 8.38 7.11 -20.05
CA ILE A 321 8.49 8.45 -19.45
C ILE A 321 9.80 9.14 -19.86
N VAL A 322 10.94 8.46 -19.80
CA VAL A 322 12.26 8.99 -20.18
C VAL A 322 12.26 9.42 -21.65
N VAL A 323 11.74 8.57 -22.54
CA VAL A 323 11.66 8.86 -23.97
C VAL A 323 10.78 10.09 -24.21
N LEU A 324 9.58 10.14 -23.62
CA LEU A 324 8.68 11.29 -23.77
C LEU A 324 9.32 12.60 -23.31
N HIS A 325 9.91 12.62 -22.12
CA HIS A 325 10.51 13.83 -21.58
C HIS A 325 11.82 14.21 -22.29
N SER A 326 12.65 13.25 -22.68
CA SER A 326 13.90 13.54 -23.40
C SER A 326 13.62 14.17 -24.77
N VAL A 327 12.59 13.71 -25.47
CA VAL A 327 12.18 14.25 -26.78
C VAL A 327 11.54 15.63 -26.61
N ALA A 328 10.73 15.83 -25.56
CA ALA A 328 10.16 17.13 -25.23
C ALA A 328 11.24 18.16 -24.86
N LEU A 329 12.24 17.78 -24.04
CA LEU A 329 13.38 18.63 -23.67
C LEU A 329 14.27 19.00 -24.87
N ARG A 330 14.28 18.16 -25.92
CA ARG A 330 14.93 18.48 -27.21
C ARG A 330 14.07 19.36 -28.12
N GLY A 331 12.88 19.78 -27.67
CA GLY A 331 11.97 20.64 -28.44
C GLY A 331 11.30 19.94 -29.62
N LYS A 332 11.38 18.61 -29.72
CA LYS A 332 10.83 17.85 -30.85
C LYS A 332 9.34 17.52 -30.70
N THR A 333 8.86 17.43 -29.46
CA THR A 333 7.46 17.12 -29.14
C THR A 333 6.96 17.99 -27.99
N GLN A 334 5.65 17.96 -27.76
CA GLN A 334 5.07 18.53 -26.55
C GLN A 334 5.43 17.73 -25.31
N TRP A 335 5.28 18.37 -24.16
CA TRP A 335 5.38 17.71 -22.87
C TRP A 335 4.14 16.87 -22.62
N PHE A 336 4.33 15.59 -22.31
CA PHE A 336 3.27 14.66 -21.93
C PHE A 336 3.58 14.10 -20.55
N SER A 337 2.56 13.87 -19.72
CA SER A 337 2.75 13.44 -18.34
C SER A 337 3.34 12.03 -18.19
N GLY A 338 3.17 11.16 -19.18
CA GLY A 338 3.76 9.81 -19.16
C GLY A 338 3.11 8.84 -18.17
N GLY A 339 1.78 8.87 -18.00
CA GLY A 339 1.06 7.92 -17.13
C GLY A 339 1.17 6.45 -17.55
N ILE A 340 0.61 5.53 -16.75
CA ILE A 340 0.68 4.07 -16.98
C ILE A 340 0.08 3.65 -18.34
N GLY A 341 -0.72 4.51 -18.99
CA GLY A 341 -1.14 4.33 -20.36
C GLY A 341 0.02 4.14 -21.34
N CYS A 342 1.23 4.63 -21.06
CA CYS A 342 2.42 4.40 -21.90
C CYS A 342 2.70 2.91 -22.15
N VAL A 343 2.37 2.02 -21.19
CA VAL A 343 2.54 0.56 -21.35
C VAL A 343 1.27 -0.15 -21.82
N SER A 344 0.22 0.60 -22.20
CA SER A 344 -1.06 0.02 -22.65
C SER A 344 -0.88 -0.99 -23.78
N GLY A 345 0.00 -0.71 -24.75
CA GLY A 345 0.30 -1.57 -25.90
C GLY A 345 1.29 -2.70 -25.62
N ALA A 346 1.97 -2.68 -24.47
CA ALA A 346 3.00 -3.65 -24.15
C ALA A 346 2.40 -5.02 -23.81
N SER A 347 3.03 -6.08 -24.33
CA SER A 347 2.73 -7.47 -24.04
C SER A 347 2.78 -7.77 -22.53
N SER A 348 3.84 -7.31 -21.86
CA SER A 348 4.04 -7.50 -20.40
C SER A 348 2.89 -6.95 -19.58
N PHE A 349 2.33 -5.80 -19.97
CA PHE A 349 1.20 -5.22 -19.27
C PHE A 349 -0.10 -5.98 -19.56
N ALA A 350 -0.35 -6.36 -20.82
CA ALA A 350 -1.54 -7.13 -21.20
C ALA A 350 -1.59 -8.53 -20.55
N PHE A 351 -0.44 -9.20 -20.41
CA PHE A 351 -0.35 -10.53 -19.81
C PHE A 351 -0.11 -10.51 -18.29
N LEU A 352 0.02 -9.33 -17.67
CA LEU A 352 0.26 -9.20 -16.24
C LEU A 352 -0.75 -9.96 -15.35
N PRO A 353 -2.08 -9.97 -15.65
CA PRO A 353 -3.04 -10.72 -14.85
C PRO A 353 -2.75 -12.22 -14.86
N PHE A 354 -2.31 -12.75 -16.01
CA PHE A 354 -1.96 -14.17 -16.16
C PHE A 354 -0.63 -14.51 -15.48
N ALA A 355 0.39 -13.66 -15.68
CA ALA A 355 1.71 -13.83 -15.05
C ALA A 355 1.64 -13.75 -13.51
N SER A 356 0.66 -13.01 -12.99
CA SER A 356 0.46 -12.84 -11.54
C SER A 356 -0.49 -13.86 -10.91
N LEU A 357 -1.07 -14.79 -11.69
CA LEU A 357 -1.99 -15.82 -11.17
C LEU A 357 -1.42 -16.62 -9.99
N PRO A 358 -0.14 -17.06 -9.99
CA PRO A 358 0.40 -17.83 -8.87
C PRO A 358 0.33 -17.07 -7.54
N ARG A 359 0.51 -15.75 -7.57
CA ARG A 359 0.49 -14.88 -6.38
C ARG A 359 -0.88 -14.26 -6.09
N LEU A 360 -1.85 -14.41 -6.99
CA LEU A 360 -3.08 -13.62 -6.95
C LEU A 360 -3.91 -13.86 -5.67
N LYS A 361 -3.91 -15.07 -5.11
CA LYS A 361 -4.58 -15.35 -3.82
C LYS A 361 -4.00 -14.49 -2.69
N THR A 362 -2.68 -14.48 -2.53
CA THR A 362 -1.99 -13.68 -1.52
C THR A 362 -2.19 -12.19 -1.75
N THR A 363 -2.15 -11.75 -3.02
CA THR A 363 -2.42 -10.35 -3.39
C THR A 363 -3.85 -9.93 -3.02
N LEU A 364 -4.85 -10.79 -3.25
CA LEU A 364 -6.24 -10.53 -2.87
C LEU A 364 -6.40 -10.56 -1.34
N ALA A 365 -5.77 -11.50 -0.65
CA ALA A 365 -5.78 -11.56 0.81
C ALA A 365 -5.23 -10.27 1.41
N ALA A 366 -4.04 -9.85 0.96
CA ALA A 366 -3.41 -8.60 1.36
C ALA A 366 -4.28 -7.38 1.06
N PHE A 367 -4.90 -7.31 -0.13
CA PHE A 367 -5.82 -6.21 -0.47
C PHE A 367 -7.02 -6.12 0.49
N TRP A 368 -7.62 -7.26 0.82
CA TRP A 368 -8.78 -7.28 1.71
C TRP A 368 -8.44 -7.02 3.18
N THR A 369 -7.21 -7.24 3.63
CA THR A 369 -6.77 -6.88 4.99
C THR A 369 -6.42 -5.39 5.16
N VAL A 370 -6.17 -4.63 4.08
CA VAL A 370 -5.85 -3.19 4.16
C VAL A 370 -6.87 -2.39 4.98
N GLY A 371 -6.42 -1.53 5.88
CA GLY A 371 -7.31 -0.58 6.59
C GLY A 371 -7.94 -1.09 7.88
N CYS A 372 -7.58 -2.30 8.31
CA CYS A 372 -7.97 -2.85 9.61
C CYS A 372 -6.71 -3.29 10.37
N ARG A 373 -6.71 -3.09 11.70
CA ARG A 373 -5.72 -3.71 12.59
C ARG A 373 -6.29 -5.05 13.06
N PHE A 374 -5.62 -6.14 12.71
CA PHE A 374 -6.01 -7.47 13.14
C PHE A 374 -5.28 -7.89 14.41
N GLU A 375 -5.75 -8.96 15.05
CA GLU A 375 -5.10 -9.72 16.11
C GLU A 375 -5.00 -11.21 15.71
N GLY A 376 -4.09 -11.96 16.32
CA GLY A 376 -3.86 -13.38 16.02
C GLY A 376 -3.21 -13.62 14.66
N GLN A 377 -3.46 -14.77 14.03
CA GLN A 377 -2.82 -15.16 12.75
C GLN A 377 -2.87 -14.10 11.65
N GLN A 378 -3.97 -13.33 11.53
CA GLN A 378 -4.10 -12.28 10.51
C GLN A 378 -3.10 -11.12 10.70
N VAL A 379 -2.58 -10.90 11.91
CA VAL A 379 -1.49 -9.93 12.20
C VAL A 379 -0.28 -10.23 11.34
N GLY A 380 0.12 -11.50 11.26
CA GLY A 380 1.30 -11.92 10.50
C GLY A 380 1.27 -11.46 9.03
N LEU A 381 0.09 -11.41 8.41
CA LEU A 381 -0.09 -10.86 7.07
C LEU A 381 -0.23 -9.33 7.07
N ALA A 382 -1.03 -8.77 7.98
CA ALA A 382 -1.36 -7.34 7.99
C ALA A 382 -0.16 -6.45 8.38
N GLU A 383 0.72 -6.90 9.28
CA GLU A 383 1.89 -6.15 9.73
C GLU A 383 3.11 -6.31 8.81
N ALA A 384 3.08 -7.28 7.88
CA ALA A 384 4.09 -7.44 6.85
C ALA A 384 4.00 -6.33 5.79
N TRP A 385 4.38 -5.10 6.15
CA TRP A 385 4.29 -3.91 5.29
C TRP A 385 5.02 -4.09 3.95
N PHE A 386 6.18 -4.74 3.96
CA PHE A 386 6.95 -5.06 2.76
C PHE A 386 6.31 -6.18 1.92
N ALA A 387 5.24 -6.83 2.40
CA ALA A 387 4.37 -7.72 1.63
C ALA A 387 3.10 -7.00 1.17
N ILE A 388 2.46 -6.23 2.06
CA ILE A 388 1.22 -5.49 1.81
C ILE A 388 1.39 -4.41 0.73
N TYR A 389 2.37 -3.50 0.85
CA TYR A 389 2.50 -2.40 -0.12
C TYR A 389 2.80 -2.87 -1.55
N PRO A 390 3.71 -3.83 -1.78
CA PRO A 390 3.89 -4.40 -3.11
C PRO A 390 2.67 -5.18 -3.59
N ALA A 391 1.91 -5.84 -2.69
CA ALA A 391 0.65 -6.48 -3.05
C ALA A 391 -0.40 -5.44 -3.49
N ILE A 392 -0.50 -4.29 -2.81
CA ILE A 392 -1.37 -3.16 -3.23
C ILE A 392 -0.97 -2.68 -4.63
N ALA A 393 0.33 -2.45 -4.87
CA ALA A 393 0.82 -2.01 -6.17
C ALA A 393 0.57 -3.05 -7.28
N THR A 394 0.84 -4.33 -6.99
CA THR A 394 0.59 -5.46 -7.90
C THR A 394 -0.89 -5.58 -8.21
N PHE A 395 -1.76 -5.49 -7.19
CA PHE A 395 -3.21 -5.50 -7.35
C PHE A 395 -3.68 -4.35 -8.25
N ALA A 396 -3.22 -3.12 -8.00
CA ALA A 396 -3.57 -1.96 -8.82
C ALA A 396 -3.11 -2.13 -10.27
N LEU A 397 -1.91 -2.65 -10.51
CA LEU A 397 -1.41 -2.91 -11.86
C LEU A 397 -2.21 -4.00 -12.57
N ILE A 398 -2.56 -5.10 -11.89
CA ILE A 398 -3.44 -6.15 -12.44
C ILE A 398 -4.81 -5.56 -12.79
N TYR A 399 -5.39 -4.79 -11.87
CA TYR A 399 -6.69 -4.16 -12.06
C TYR A 399 -6.69 -3.21 -13.27
N PHE A 400 -5.71 -2.31 -13.38
CA PHE A 400 -5.59 -1.42 -14.54
C PHE A 400 -5.22 -2.16 -15.83
N SER A 401 -4.51 -3.28 -15.76
CA SER A 401 -4.29 -4.15 -16.92
C SER A 401 -5.59 -4.78 -17.42
N LEU A 402 -6.44 -5.29 -16.52
CA LEU A 402 -7.77 -5.80 -16.86
C LEU A 402 -8.66 -4.70 -17.46
N LEU A 403 -8.63 -3.50 -16.89
CA LEU A 403 -9.32 -2.33 -17.45
C LEU A 403 -8.81 -1.98 -18.85
N ASN A 404 -7.49 -2.07 -19.08
CA ASN A 404 -6.89 -1.85 -20.38
C ASN A 404 -7.35 -2.90 -21.41
N LEU A 405 -7.42 -4.18 -21.03
CA LEU A 405 -7.94 -5.26 -21.88
C LEU A 405 -9.41 -5.03 -22.21
N LEU A 406 -10.22 -4.69 -21.21
CA LEU A 406 -11.65 -4.41 -21.39
C LEU A 406 -11.87 -3.19 -22.28
N ALA A 407 -11.11 -2.11 -22.06
CA ALA A 407 -11.14 -0.91 -22.88
C ALA A 407 -10.74 -1.22 -24.35
N LYS A 408 -9.73 -2.07 -24.57
CA LYS A 408 -9.38 -2.54 -25.92
C LYS A 408 -10.50 -3.38 -26.55
N ALA A 409 -11.08 -4.32 -25.81
CA ALA A 409 -12.17 -5.16 -26.30
C ALA A 409 -13.41 -4.35 -26.67
N LEU A 410 -13.76 -3.36 -25.85
CA LEU A 410 -14.85 -2.41 -26.11
C LEU A 410 -14.49 -1.31 -27.10
N ARG A 411 -13.24 -1.26 -27.58
CA ARG A 411 -12.69 -0.19 -28.43
C ARG A 411 -12.94 1.20 -27.85
N ARG A 412 -12.81 1.35 -26.52
CA ARG A 412 -12.96 2.61 -25.79
C ARG A 412 -11.61 3.11 -25.30
N ARG A 413 -11.43 4.43 -25.26
CA ARG A 413 -10.30 5.05 -24.55
C ARG A 413 -10.68 5.34 -23.12
N MET A 414 -9.76 5.00 -22.22
CA MET A 414 -9.94 5.16 -20.79
C MET A 414 -8.78 5.99 -20.22
N SER A 415 -9.07 6.96 -19.37
CA SER A 415 -8.03 7.72 -18.69
C SER A 415 -7.33 6.86 -17.63
N ASP A 416 -6.02 7.02 -17.53
CA ASP A 416 -5.14 6.43 -16.53
C ASP A 416 -4.84 7.36 -15.35
N ALA A 417 -5.46 8.55 -15.29
CA ALA A 417 -5.20 9.57 -14.27
C ALA A 417 -5.51 9.12 -12.84
N LEU A 418 -6.42 8.15 -12.67
CA LEU A 418 -6.81 7.64 -11.35
C LEU A 418 -5.90 6.52 -10.83
N PHE A 419 -4.91 6.05 -11.62
CA PHE A 419 -3.98 5.01 -11.19
C PHE A 419 -3.19 5.43 -9.94
N THR A 420 -2.51 6.57 -10.00
CA THR A 420 -1.72 7.10 -8.88
C THR A 420 -2.58 7.35 -7.63
N PRO A 421 -3.71 8.09 -7.70
CA PRO A 421 -4.60 8.26 -6.55
C PRO A 421 -5.07 6.94 -5.94
N THR A 422 -5.33 5.91 -6.74
CA THR A 422 -5.77 4.60 -6.26
C THR A 422 -4.70 3.91 -5.42
N VAL A 423 -3.45 3.88 -5.92
CA VAL A 423 -2.31 3.29 -5.18
C VAL A 423 -2.09 4.06 -3.87
N VAL A 424 -2.07 5.39 -3.94
CA VAL A 424 -1.86 6.24 -2.76
C VAL A 424 -2.97 6.05 -1.74
N ALA A 425 -4.25 6.09 -2.16
CA ALA A 425 -5.38 5.92 -1.26
C ALA A 425 -5.34 4.57 -0.51
N LEU A 426 -5.02 3.48 -1.19
CA LEU A 426 -4.89 2.16 -0.56
C LEU A 426 -3.68 2.08 0.39
N CYS A 427 -2.54 2.71 0.02
CA CYS A 427 -1.38 2.77 0.90
C CYS A 427 -1.66 3.61 2.16
N LEU A 428 -2.34 4.75 2.02
CA LEU A 428 -2.75 5.59 3.14
C LEU A 428 -3.79 4.90 4.03
N LEU A 429 -4.72 4.15 3.43
CA LEU A 429 -5.69 3.34 4.17
C LEU A 429 -4.97 2.30 5.06
N HIS A 430 -3.90 1.68 4.56
CA HIS A 430 -3.07 0.77 5.36
C HIS A 430 -2.25 1.51 6.43
N TYR A 431 -1.62 2.63 6.04
CA TYR A 431 -0.74 3.40 6.91
C TYR A 431 -1.49 3.95 8.12
N PHE A 432 -2.65 4.58 7.89
CA PHE A 432 -3.47 5.18 8.94
C PHE A 432 -4.45 4.20 9.60
N ARG A 433 -4.23 2.88 9.49
CA ARG A 433 -5.18 1.87 10.02
C ARG A 433 -5.41 2.03 11.53
N LEU A 434 -4.39 2.46 12.27
CA LEU A 434 -4.47 2.66 13.73
C LEU A 434 -5.33 3.88 14.06
N GLU A 435 -5.08 5.00 13.40
CA GLU A 435 -5.81 6.25 13.58
C GLU A 435 -7.26 6.12 13.11
N ILE A 436 -7.50 5.40 12.01
CA ILE A 436 -8.84 5.09 11.53
C ILE A 436 -9.59 4.25 12.56
N ALA A 437 -8.94 3.23 13.13
CA ALA A 437 -9.57 2.38 14.13
C ALA A 437 -9.82 3.14 15.45
N ALA A 438 -8.93 4.06 15.84
CA ALA A 438 -9.08 4.92 17.00
C ALA A 438 -10.07 6.10 16.80
N SER A 439 -10.43 6.44 15.56
CA SER A 439 -11.30 7.58 15.24
C SER A 439 -12.75 7.44 15.70
N GLY A 440 -13.18 6.22 16.05
CA GLY A 440 -14.59 5.91 16.36
C GLY A 440 -15.51 5.90 15.13
N TRP A 441 -15.00 6.13 13.91
CA TRP A 441 -15.80 6.06 12.68
C TRP A 441 -16.24 4.64 12.34
N LEU A 442 -15.47 3.64 12.78
CA LEU A 442 -15.76 2.23 12.61
C LEU A 442 -16.70 1.75 13.72
N LYS A 443 -18.01 1.87 13.49
CA LYS A 443 -19.02 1.40 14.45
C LYS A 443 -18.79 -0.08 14.81
N GLY A 444 -18.62 -0.37 16.10
CA GLY A 444 -18.45 -1.72 16.62
C GLY A 444 -17.03 -2.29 16.48
N VAL A 445 -16.03 -1.43 16.24
CA VAL A 445 -14.61 -1.81 16.21
C VAL A 445 -13.85 -0.95 17.23
N ASP A 446 -13.39 -1.55 18.32
CA ASP A 446 -12.67 -0.86 19.40
C ASP A 446 -11.17 -0.73 19.12
N GLY A 447 -10.82 -0.42 17.86
CA GLY A 447 -9.43 -0.25 17.43
C GLY A 447 -8.75 -1.51 16.90
N ARG A 448 -9.31 -2.71 17.17
CA ARG A 448 -8.71 -4.01 16.84
C ARG A 448 -9.76 -5.01 16.36
N ILE A 449 -9.36 -5.95 15.54
CA ILE A 449 -10.24 -6.97 14.97
C ILE A 449 -9.63 -8.36 15.22
N PRO A 450 -10.33 -9.27 15.93
CA PRO A 450 -9.83 -10.62 16.13
C PRO A 450 -9.65 -11.35 14.79
N THR A 451 -8.83 -12.40 14.76
CA THR A 451 -8.70 -13.24 13.56
C THR A 451 -10.08 -13.80 13.14
N VAL A 452 -10.53 -13.38 11.95
CA VAL A 452 -11.79 -13.82 11.33
C VAL A 452 -11.53 -14.90 10.28
N VAL A 453 -10.32 -14.94 9.70
CA VAL A 453 -9.92 -15.87 8.64
C VAL A 453 -8.55 -16.46 8.99
N PHE A 454 -8.45 -17.78 8.98
CA PHE A 454 -7.21 -18.49 9.29
C PHE A 454 -6.38 -18.76 8.02
N SER A 455 -5.06 -18.85 8.19
CA SER A 455 -4.15 -19.08 7.05
C SER A 455 -4.42 -20.41 6.32
N ASP A 456 -4.78 -21.46 7.06
CA ASP A 456 -5.13 -22.78 6.50
C ASP A 456 -6.44 -22.77 5.70
N GLU A 457 -7.37 -21.90 6.06
CA GLU A 457 -8.59 -21.67 5.29
C GLU A 457 -8.21 -21.12 3.92
N VAL A 458 -7.33 -20.10 3.89
CA VAL A 458 -6.89 -19.42 2.67
C VAL A 458 -6.11 -20.33 1.72
N LYS A 459 -5.31 -21.25 2.26
CA LYS A 459 -4.61 -22.26 1.45
C LYS A 459 -5.60 -23.15 0.68
N LYS A 460 -6.75 -23.48 1.27
CA LYS A 460 -7.78 -24.35 0.69
C LYS A 460 -8.73 -23.63 -0.27
N LEU A 461 -8.84 -22.31 -0.19
CA LEU A 461 -9.74 -21.53 -1.05
C LEU A 461 -9.34 -21.61 -2.53
N HIS A 462 -10.34 -21.67 -3.40
CA HIS A 462 -10.16 -21.38 -4.81
C HIS A 462 -10.17 -19.87 -5.06
N LEU A 463 -9.64 -19.45 -6.22
CA LEU A 463 -9.54 -18.03 -6.54
C LEU A 463 -10.92 -17.36 -6.71
N TYR A 464 -11.90 -18.11 -7.21
CA TYR A 464 -13.25 -17.60 -7.40
C TYR A 464 -13.99 -17.35 -6.07
N ASP A 465 -13.59 -18.04 -4.99
CA ASP A 465 -14.23 -17.89 -3.68
C ASP A 465 -14.10 -16.47 -3.13
N TYR A 466 -13.04 -15.74 -3.49
CA TYR A 466 -12.88 -14.31 -3.16
C TYR A 466 -13.98 -13.40 -3.71
N PHE A 467 -14.68 -13.86 -4.75
CA PHE A 467 -15.71 -13.09 -5.42
C PHE A 467 -17.13 -13.63 -5.17
N SER A 468 -17.26 -14.93 -4.85
CA SER A 468 -18.56 -15.57 -4.66
C SER A 468 -18.92 -15.86 -3.20
N SER A 469 -17.93 -15.93 -2.30
CA SER A 469 -18.16 -16.21 -0.87
C SER A 469 -18.04 -14.95 -0.01
N ASP A 470 -18.29 -15.09 1.28
CA ASP A 470 -18.10 -14.03 2.27
C ASP A 470 -16.63 -13.86 2.70
N ILE A 471 -15.68 -14.57 2.08
CA ILE A 471 -14.27 -14.52 2.51
C ILE A 471 -13.66 -13.13 2.38
N ALA A 472 -13.93 -12.39 1.29
CA ALA A 472 -13.42 -11.03 1.10
C ALA A 472 -13.95 -10.10 2.20
N TRP A 473 -15.21 -10.30 2.58
CA TRP A 473 -15.87 -9.57 3.65
C TRP A 473 -15.28 -9.90 5.03
N ARG A 474 -15.04 -11.18 5.30
CA ARG A 474 -14.38 -11.67 6.54
C ARG A 474 -12.92 -11.21 6.64
N MET A 475 -12.16 -11.26 5.55
CA MET A 475 -10.79 -10.76 5.48
C MET A 475 -10.69 -9.25 5.71
N ASN A 476 -11.75 -8.50 5.42
CA ASN A 476 -11.89 -7.09 5.76
C ASN A 476 -12.41 -6.88 7.20
N GLY A 477 -12.31 -7.89 8.06
CA GLY A 477 -12.72 -7.80 9.46
C GLY A 477 -14.21 -7.57 9.68
N ARG A 478 -15.04 -7.84 8.65
CA ARG A 478 -16.48 -7.53 8.64
C ARG A 478 -16.79 -6.05 8.91
N VAL A 479 -15.91 -5.14 8.46
CA VAL A 479 -16.08 -3.69 8.64
C VAL A 479 -16.74 -3.03 7.41
N PRO A 480 -18.02 -2.59 7.47
CA PRO A 480 -18.77 -2.20 6.27
C PRO A 480 -18.18 -0.97 5.59
N LEU A 481 -17.73 0.00 6.40
CA LEU A 481 -17.20 1.26 5.91
C LEU A 481 -15.92 1.04 5.09
N ILE A 482 -14.95 0.29 5.63
CA ILE A 482 -13.68 0.03 4.95
C ILE A 482 -13.89 -0.78 3.68
N PHE A 483 -14.76 -1.79 3.74
CA PHE A 483 -15.12 -2.59 2.56
C PHE A 483 -15.76 -1.73 1.47
N GLY A 484 -16.73 -0.89 1.85
CA GLY A 484 -17.41 0.03 0.96
C GLY A 484 -16.46 1.07 0.34
N VAL A 485 -15.53 1.62 1.12
CA VAL A 485 -14.51 2.56 0.63
C VAL A 485 -13.61 1.91 -0.42
N LYS A 486 -13.13 0.68 -0.19
CA LYS A 486 -12.33 -0.06 -1.18
C LYS A 486 -13.11 -0.30 -2.47
N LEU A 487 -14.37 -0.74 -2.37
CA LEU A 487 -15.23 -0.92 -3.52
C LEU A 487 -15.52 0.39 -4.25
N ALA A 488 -15.69 1.50 -3.53
CA ALA A 488 -15.88 2.82 -4.12
C ALA A 488 -14.62 3.28 -4.88
N ILE A 489 -13.43 3.10 -4.30
CA ILE A 489 -12.16 3.38 -4.97
C ILE A 489 -12.06 2.60 -6.29
N LEU A 490 -12.37 1.29 -6.29
CA LEU A 490 -12.37 0.49 -7.51
C LEU A 490 -13.49 0.90 -8.48
N GLY A 491 -14.69 1.19 -7.99
CA GLY A 491 -15.83 1.62 -8.80
C GLY A 491 -15.59 2.94 -9.53
N VAL A 492 -14.97 3.92 -8.87
CA VAL A 492 -14.63 5.22 -9.47
C VAL A 492 -13.69 5.06 -10.66
N ASN A 493 -12.77 4.09 -10.60
CA ASN A 493 -11.90 3.77 -11.72
C ASN A 493 -12.63 3.17 -12.93
N LEU A 494 -13.85 2.61 -12.77
CA LEU A 494 -14.66 2.13 -13.91
C LEU A 494 -15.39 3.26 -14.65
N LEU A 495 -15.63 4.40 -13.99
CA LEU A 495 -16.40 5.50 -14.57
C LEU A 495 -15.84 6.01 -15.91
N PRO A 496 -14.52 6.22 -16.09
CA PRO A 496 -13.98 6.66 -17.37
C PRO A 496 -14.27 5.68 -18.51
N LEU A 497 -14.35 4.38 -18.22
CA LEU A 497 -14.70 3.37 -19.23
C LEU A 497 -16.19 3.39 -19.59
N LEU A 498 -17.06 3.56 -18.60
CA LEU A 498 -18.51 3.60 -18.80
C LEU A 498 -18.95 4.86 -19.54
N LEU A 499 -18.33 5.99 -19.21
CA LEU A 499 -18.62 7.31 -19.79
C LEU A 499 -17.90 7.57 -21.11
N ALA A 500 -16.90 6.76 -21.48
CA ALA A 500 -16.22 6.90 -22.75
C ALA A 500 -17.16 6.60 -23.92
N HIS A 501 -17.32 7.57 -24.83
CA HIS A 501 -18.01 7.36 -26.09
C HIS A 501 -17.23 6.37 -26.96
N THR A 502 -17.94 5.43 -27.59
CA THR A 502 -17.36 4.55 -28.60
C THR A 502 -16.88 5.40 -29.78
N PHE A 503 -15.69 5.10 -30.31
CA PHE A 503 -15.22 5.77 -31.52
C PHE A 503 -16.24 5.58 -32.64
N PRO A 504 -16.74 6.65 -33.27
CA PRO A 504 -17.51 6.51 -34.49
C PRO A 504 -16.60 5.85 -35.52
N VAL A 505 -16.96 4.65 -35.96
CA VAL A 505 -16.32 4.00 -37.10
C VAL A 505 -16.81 4.77 -38.33
N GLY A 506 -16.11 5.86 -38.66
CA GLY A 506 -16.40 6.58 -39.90
C GLY A 506 -16.12 5.66 -41.08
N ASP A 507 -17.17 5.34 -41.84
CA ASP A 507 -17.05 4.72 -43.15
C ASP A 507 -16.53 5.76 -44.14
N ARG A 508 -15.55 5.31 -44.94
CA ARG A 508 -14.87 6.06 -46.03
C ARG A 508 -14.04 7.27 -45.59
N CYS A 509 -12.78 6.98 -45.26
CA CYS A 509 -11.73 7.98 -45.47
C CYS A 509 -11.35 7.89 -46.96
N ALA A 510 -11.44 9.01 -47.68
CA ALA A 510 -10.96 9.10 -49.07
C ALA A 510 -9.50 8.61 -49.15
N ASP A 511 -9.14 7.99 -50.27
CA ASP A 511 -7.80 7.45 -50.55
C ASP A 511 -6.72 8.55 -50.44
N LEU A 512 -6.23 8.79 -49.23
CA LEU A 512 -5.18 9.75 -48.90
C LEU A 512 -3.77 9.28 -49.32
N GLY A 513 -3.66 8.35 -50.28
CA GLY A 513 -2.35 7.83 -50.73
C GLY A 513 -1.50 7.21 -49.60
N LEU A 514 -2.13 6.68 -48.55
CA LEU A 514 -1.42 6.16 -47.37
C LEU A 514 -0.60 4.90 -47.73
N HIS A 515 0.70 4.93 -47.52
CA HIS A 515 1.59 3.78 -47.73
C HIS A 515 1.63 2.83 -46.52
N GLY A 516 2.00 1.57 -46.76
CA GLY A 516 1.74 0.40 -45.91
C GLY A 516 1.76 0.59 -44.39
N ILE A 517 2.84 1.15 -43.82
CA ILE A 517 2.95 1.33 -42.37
C ILE A 517 2.03 2.42 -41.82
N GLU A 518 1.82 3.50 -42.57
CA GLU A 518 0.91 4.58 -42.21
C GLU A 518 -0.52 4.04 -42.17
N LYS A 519 -0.87 3.18 -43.14
CA LYS A 519 -2.15 2.48 -43.16
C LYS A 519 -2.28 1.51 -41.97
N ALA A 520 -1.22 0.77 -41.63
CA ALA A 520 -1.21 -0.13 -40.47
C ALA A 520 -1.35 0.63 -39.14
N LEU A 521 -0.62 1.73 -38.96
CA LEU A 521 -0.72 2.63 -37.81
C LEU A 521 -2.08 3.33 -37.77
N ALA A 522 -2.64 3.77 -38.90
CA ALA A 522 -3.99 4.34 -38.99
C ALA A 522 -5.05 3.32 -38.58
N VAL A 523 -4.95 2.08 -39.06
CA VAL A 523 -5.86 1.00 -38.68
C VAL A 523 -5.70 0.69 -37.20
N ARG A 524 -4.48 0.59 -36.69
CA ARG A 524 -4.20 0.31 -35.28
C ARG A 524 -4.72 1.44 -34.40
N THR A 525 -4.43 2.70 -34.70
CA THR A 525 -4.94 3.86 -33.96
C THR A 525 -6.46 4.00 -33.99
N LYS A 526 -7.13 3.68 -35.13
CA LYS A 526 -8.60 3.70 -35.28
C LYS A 526 -9.29 2.61 -34.47
N HIS A 527 -8.61 1.50 -34.18
CA HIS A 527 -9.20 0.33 -33.52
C HIS A 527 -8.64 0.06 -32.11
N VAL A 528 -7.60 0.75 -31.67
CA VAL A 528 -6.96 0.51 -30.36
C VAL A 528 -7.56 1.45 -29.31
N GLY A 529 -8.52 0.90 -28.57
CA GLY A 529 -8.90 1.37 -27.23
C GLY A 529 -7.75 1.20 -26.22
N GLY A 530 -8.08 1.17 -24.93
CA GLY A 530 -7.10 1.01 -23.86
C GLY A 530 -6.87 2.28 -23.05
N LEU A 531 -5.86 2.22 -22.17
CA LEU A 531 -5.50 3.31 -21.27
C LEU A 531 -4.72 4.42 -21.98
N GLY A 532 -5.03 5.67 -21.62
CA GLY A 532 -4.35 6.88 -22.07
C GLY A 532 -5.34 7.97 -22.53
N ARG A 533 -5.01 9.24 -22.25
CA ARG A 533 -5.92 10.39 -22.49
C ARG A 533 -5.49 11.33 -23.61
N SER A 534 -4.44 10.98 -24.37
CA SER A 534 -3.89 11.88 -25.38
C SER A 534 -4.72 11.90 -26.66
N LEU A 535 -4.62 12.98 -27.44
CA LEU A 535 -5.15 13.04 -28.79
C LEU A 535 -4.35 12.12 -29.70
N THR A 536 -5.05 11.32 -30.51
CA THR A 536 -4.43 10.40 -31.47
C THR A 536 -3.57 11.14 -32.50
N TYR A 537 -4.10 12.27 -32.98
CA TYR A 537 -3.56 13.05 -34.08
C TYR A 537 -3.36 14.51 -33.68
N ILE A 538 -2.28 15.10 -34.18
CA ILE A 538 -2.02 16.53 -34.15
C ILE A 538 -2.10 17.03 -35.60
N ILE A 539 -2.93 18.04 -35.85
CA ILE A 539 -3.08 18.62 -37.20
C ILE A 539 -2.14 19.82 -37.29
N ALA A 540 -1.26 19.84 -38.29
CA ALA A 540 -0.51 21.03 -38.64
C ALA A 540 -1.02 21.59 -39.97
N VAL A 541 -1.13 22.92 -40.02
CA VAL A 541 -1.55 23.66 -41.20
C VAL A 541 -0.28 24.11 -41.93
N VAL A 542 -0.11 23.61 -43.15
CA VAL A 542 1.06 23.92 -43.99
C VAL A 542 0.63 24.87 -45.11
N ASP A 543 1.25 26.05 -45.15
CA ASP A 543 1.08 26.98 -46.27
C ASP A 543 2.07 26.62 -47.38
N ARG A 544 1.54 26.32 -48.57
CA ARG A 544 2.29 25.92 -49.75
C ARG A 544 3.19 27.03 -50.29
N LYS A 545 2.86 28.30 -50.05
CA LYS A 545 3.63 29.44 -50.60
C LYS A 545 4.90 29.76 -49.81
N GLU A 546 4.89 29.54 -48.50
CA GLU A 546 6.03 29.89 -47.64
C GLU A 546 6.95 28.70 -47.34
N ARG A 547 6.55 27.44 -47.65
CA ARG A 547 7.25 26.20 -47.22
C ARG A 547 7.60 26.19 -45.72
N HIS A 548 6.95 27.05 -44.94
CA HIS A 548 7.08 27.15 -43.50
C HIS A 548 5.77 26.66 -42.88
N VAL A 549 5.88 25.89 -41.79
CA VAL A 549 4.72 25.53 -40.98
C VAL A 549 4.25 26.80 -40.31
N ALA A 550 3.28 27.48 -40.92
CA ALA A 550 2.82 28.80 -40.52
C ALA A 550 2.21 28.80 -39.10
N SER A 551 1.65 27.67 -38.66
CA SER A 551 1.17 27.48 -37.29
C SER A 551 0.83 26.01 -37.02
N MET A 552 1.31 25.46 -35.89
CA MET A 552 0.67 24.29 -35.28
C MET A 552 -0.53 24.79 -34.47
N SER A 553 -1.69 24.93 -35.11
CA SER A 553 -2.91 25.27 -34.39
C SER A 553 -3.52 24.02 -33.75
N PHE A 554 -3.55 23.98 -32.42
CA PHE A 554 -4.34 22.99 -31.68
C PHE A 554 -5.82 23.41 -31.70
N THR A 555 -6.47 23.29 -32.85
CA THR A 555 -7.91 23.56 -32.96
C THR A 555 -8.69 22.34 -32.49
N GLY A 556 -9.05 22.32 -31.20
CA GLY A 556 -10.33 21.77 -30.78
C GLY A 556 -11.44 22.67 -31.33
N ARG A 557 -11.76 22.56 -32.63
CA ARG A 557 -12.86 23.33 -33.24
C ARG A 557 -14.18 22.77 -32.71
N LEU A 558 -14.72 23.38 -31.66
CA LEU A 558 -16.15 23.33 -31.36
C LEU A 558 -16.85 24.16 -32.45
N VAL A 559 -17.29 23.50 -33.52
CA VAL A 559 -18.17 24.13 -34.50
C VAL A 559 -19.53 24.29 -33.82
N SER A 560 -19.77 25.49 -33.28
CA SER A 560 -21.12 25.95 -32.95
C SER A 560 -21.92 25.94 -34.24
N ALA A 561 -23.06 25.25 -34.22
CA ALA A 561 -24.04 25.35 -35.30
C ALA A 561 -24.38 26.83 -35.51
N HIS A 562 -24.24 27.26 -36.76
CA HIS A 562 -24.59 28.58 -37.24
C HIS A 562 -26.07 28.84 -36.96
N ASN A 563 -26.36 29.77 -36.05
CA ASN A 563 -27.67 30.38 -35.94
C ASN A 563 -27.42 31.89 -35.93
N ASP A 564 -27.74 32.51 -37.06
CA ASP A 564 -27.80 33.96 -37.19
C ASP A 564 -28.80 34.52 -36.17
N ARG A 565 -28.30 35.29 -35.21
CA ARG A 565 -28.95 36.52 -34.75
C ARG A 565 -28.01 37.37 -33.90
N SER A 566 -27.95 38.63 -34.27
CA SER A 566 -27.24 39.72 -33.62
C SER A 566 -27.54 39.83 -32.12
N GLY A 567 -26.51 40.12 -31.33
CA GLY A 567 -26.65 40.45 -29.91
C GLY A 567 -25.33 40.34 -29.17
N SER A 568 -24.64 41.48 -29.04
CA SER A 568 -23.47 41.67 -28.19
C SER A 568 -23.77 41.30 -26.73
N ARG A 569 -23.13 40.25 -26.22
CA ARG A 569 -22.90 40.04 -24.78
C ARG A 569 -21.57 39.34 -24.57
N GLU A 570 -20.73 39.94 -23.72
CA GLU A 570 -19.54 39.32 -23.15
C GLU A 570 -19.91 37.99 -22.49
N VAL A 571 -19.19 36.93 -22.83
CA VAL A 571 -19.31 35.63 -22.17
C VAL A 571 -18.07 35.43 -21.30
N GLU A 572 -18.33 35.43 -20.00
CA GLU A 572 -17.44 35.10 -18.91
C GLU A 572 -16.96 33.63 -19.01
N TRP A 573 -15.64 33.43 -18.97
CA TRP A 573 -15.01 32.11 -19.01
C TRP A 573 -15.08 31.43 -17.64
N ASN A 574 -15.75 30.28 -17.55
CA ASN A 574 -15.80 29.44 -16.33
C ASN A 574 -15.03 28.12 -16.55
N PRO A 575 -13.97 27.76 -15.78
CA PRO A 575 -13.01 26.72 -16.19
C PRO A 575 -13.38 25.26 -15.85
N THR A 576 -14.59 24.95 -15.35
CA THR A 576 -14.84 23.65 -14.70
C THR A 576 -15.50 22.56 -15.56
N ARG A 577 -15.72 22.75 -16.86
CA ARG A 577 -16.23 21.67 -17.75
C ARG A 577 -15.69 21.78 -19.18
N ALA A 578 -14.49 21.24 -19.42
CA ALA A 578 -14.05 20.90 -20.77
C ALA A 578 -14.22 19.40 -21.00
N TRP A 579 -15.40 18.99 -21.46
CA TRP A 579 -15.59 17.69 -22.10
C TRP A 579 -14.99 17.79 -23.50
N VAL A 580 -13.80 17.24 -23.70
CA VAL A 580 -13.17 17.17 -25.02
C VAL A 580 -13.92 16.12 -25.83
N THR A 581 -14.82 16.57 -26.70
CA THR A 581 -15.34 15.74 -27.79
C THR A 581 -14.17 15.43 -28.74
N PRO A 582 -13.90 14.15 -29.06
CA PRO A 582 -12.95 13.84 -30.12
C PRO A 582 -13.45 14.47 -31.42
N VAL A 583 -12.60 15.26 -32.07
CA VAL A 583 -12.87 15.79 -33.40
C VAL A 583 -13.01 14.59 -34.33
N THR A 584 -14.25 14.32 -34.77
CA THR A 584 -14.50 13.50 -35.95
C THR A 584 -13.73 14.15 -37.09
N PRO A 585 -12.92 13.43 -37.89
CA PRO A 585 -12.47 13.98 -39.15
C PRO A 585 -13.72 14.29 -39.95
N LEU A 586 -14.09 15.57 -40.03
CA LEU A 586 -15.07 16.04 -40.99
C LEU A 586 -14.46 15.73 -42.35
N CYS A 587 -14.99 14.71 -43.04
CA CYS A 587 -14.88 14.66 -44.48
C CYS A 587 -15.54 15.95 -44.98
N VAL A 588 -14.70 16.92 -45.33
CA VAL A 588 -15.13 18.10 -46.07
C VAL A 588 -15.74 17.57 -47.37
N GLN A 589 -17.07 17.64 -47.48
CA GLN A 589 -17.69 17.54 -48.79
C GLN A 589 -17.14 18.70 -49.59
N ALA A 590 -16.51 18.39 -50.72
CA ALA A 590 -16.07 19.38 -51.68
C ALA A 590 -17.33 20.09 -52.21
N GLU A 591 -17.67 21.24 -51.64
CA GLU A 591 -18.51 22.21 -52.34
C GLU A 591 -17.66 22.83 -53.45
N GLU A 592 -18.19 22.76 -54.68
CA GLU A 592 -17.58 23.37 -55.85
C GLU A 592 -17.41 24.89 -55.63
N PRO A 593 -16.18 25.44 -55.78
CA PRO A 593 -15.99 26.87 -55.63
C PRO A 593 -16.34 27.58 -56.94
N LEU A 594 -17.47 28.27 -56.96
CA LEU A 594 -17.77 29.31 -57.92
C LEU A 594 -17.33 30.66 -57.35
N ASN A 595 -16.02 30.93 -57.31
CA ASN A 595 -15.48 32.30 -57.46
C ASN A 595 -13.94 32.36 -57.58
N ASN A 596 -13.47 33.09 -58.58
CA ASN A 596 -12.08 33.29 -58.97
C ASN A 596 -11.33 34.29 -58.06
N ASN A 597 -10.96 33.87 -56.85
CA ASN A 597 -9.79 34.42 -56.15
C ASN A 597 -8.88 33.25 -55.81
N GLY A 598 -7.66 33.26 -56.35
CA GLY A 598 -6.76 32.09 -56.38
C GLY A 598 -6.62 31.40 -55.01
N PRO A 599 -6.76 30.07 -54.94
CA PRO A 599 -6.74 29.36 -53.67
C PRO A 599 -5.35 29.48 -53.05
N SER A 600 -5.26 30.13 -51.90
CA SER A 600 -4.22 29.81 -50.92
C SER A 600 -4.41 28.33 -50.57
N SER A 601 -3.61 27.46 -51.19
CA SER A 601 -3.70 26.01 -50.97
C SER A 601 -3.10 25.67 -49.61
N ILE A 602 -3.89 25.93 -48.57
CA ILE A 602 -3.62 25.53 -47.21
C ILE A 602 -3.89 24.02 -47.13
N HIS A 603 -2.88 23.23 -46.81
CA HIS A 603 -3.04 21.79 -46.62
C HIS A 603 -2.90 21.43 -45.14
N GLU A 604 -3.84 20.63 -44.63
CA GLU A 604 -3.79 20.08 -43.29
C GLU A 604 -3.10 18.71 -43.31
N VAL A 605 -2.07 18.54 -42.49
CA VAL A 605 -1.36 17.27 -42.32
C VAL A 605 -1.59 16.75 -40.90
N ALA A 606 -2.03 15.50 -40.78
CA ALA A 606 -2.24 14.83 -39.51
C ALA A 606 -1.03 13.98 -39.10
N PHE A 607 -0.47 14.25 -37.92
CA PHE A 607 0.67 13.55 -37.32
C PHE A 607 0.23 12.69 -36.14
N VAL A 608 0.84 11.52 -35.96
CA VAL A 608 0.64 10.71 -34.75
C VAL A 608 1.33 11.39 -33.58
N ASN A 609 0.62 11.54 -32.46
CA ASN A 609 1.22 12.04 -31.24
C ASN A 609 2.29 11.07 -30.71
N SER A 610 3.45 11.59 -30.29
CA SER A 610 4.53 10.83 -29.64
C SER A 610 4.06 9.94 -28.47
N TYR A 611 3.12 10.40 -27.64
CA TYR A 611 2.53 9.58 -26.57
C TYR A 611 1.80 8.37 -27.14
N GLU A 612 1.07 8.54 -28.23
CA GLU A 612 0.31 7.45 -28.87
C GLU A 612 1.21 6.44 -29.54
N LEU A 613 2.32 6.89 -30.11
CA LEU A 613 3.30 6.01 -30.69
C LEU A 613 3.85 5.04 -29.63
N ILE A 614 4.20 5.56 -28.45
CA ILE A 614 4.67 4.78 -27.30
C ILE A 614 3.56 3.88 -26.75
N ARG A 615 2.35 4.43 -26.57
CA ARG A 615 1.16 3.69 -26.12
C ARG A 615 0.83 2.50 -27.02
N LEU A 616 1.07 2.62 -28.32
CA LEU A 616 0.89 1.54 -29.30
C LEU A 616 2.02 0.50 -29.29
N GLY A 617 3.06 0.72 -28.49
CA GLY A 617 4.19 -0.18 -28.34
C GLY A 617 5.31 0.07 -29.34
N TYR A 618 5.49 1.32 -29.81
CA TYR A 618 6.58 1.69 -30.71
C TYR A 618 7.51 2.76 -30.13
N LEU A 619 8.77 2.71 -30.52
CA LEU A 619 9.83 3.66 -30.19
C LEU A 619 10.51 4.15 -31.47
N VAL A 620 11.05 5.38 -31.41
CA VAL A 620 11.88 5.93 -32.49
C VAL A 620 13.35 5.86 -32.07
N PHE A 621 14.12 5.03 -32.75
CA PHE A 621 15.54 4.84 -32.56
C PHE A 621 16.35 5.69 -33.56
N GLY A 622 17.35 6.42 -33.05
CA GLY A 622 18.28 7.21 -33.87
C GLY A 622 17.61 8.26 -34.77
N ASP A 623 16.42 8.76 -34.39
CA ASP A 623 15.58 9.68 -35.18
C ASP A 623 15.16 9.17 -36.58
N LYS A 624 15.49 7.93 -36.91
CA LYS A 624 15.35 7.36 -38.27
C LYS A 624 14.53 6.10 -38.30
N TYR A 625 14.44 5.38 -37.19
CA TYR A 625 13.97 4.01 -37.19
C TYR A 625 12.82 3.84 -36.22
N LEU A 626 11.66 3.39 -36.69
CA LEU A 626 10.57 2.93 -35.84
C LEU A 626 10.82 1.47 -35.51
N ILE A 627 10.76 1.12 -34.22
CA ILE A 627 10.95 -0.23 -33.70
C ILE A 627 9.88 -0.54 -32.65
N THR A 628 9.48 -1.80 -32.50
CA THR A 628 8.57 -2.17 -31.40
C THR A 628 9.30 -2.21 -30.06
N PHE A 629 8.58 -1.99 -28.95
CA PHE A 629 9.14 -2.12 -27.60
C PHE A 629 9.73 -3.52 -27.35
N ASP A 630 9.04 -4.57 -27.79
CA ASP A 630 9.48 -5.95 -27.58
C ASP A 630 10.80 -6.23 -28.31
N GLU A 631 10.96 -5.75 -29.56
CA GLU A 631 12.21 -5.89 -30.30
C GLU A 631 13.34 -5.03 -29.71
N TRP A 632 13.02 -3.82 -29.22
CA TRP A 632 14.00 -2.96 -28.56
C TRP A 632 14.52 -3.58 -27.25
N ASP A 633 13.66 -4.23 -26.46
CA ASP A 633 14.08 -4.94 -25.24
C ASP A 633 15.06 -6.08 -25.57
N VAL A 634 14.81 -6.83 -26.65
CA VAL A 634 15.73 -7.89 -27.10
C VAL A 634 17.06 -7.31 -27.57
N LEU A 635 17.05 -6.25 -28.38
CA LEU A 635 18.28 -5.60 -28.84
C LEU A 635 19.10 -5.01 -27.70
N SER A 636 18.45 -4.30 -26.78
CA SER A 636 19.12 -3.63 -25.66
C SER A 636 19.67 -4.62 -24.65
N SER A 637 19.00 -5.76 -24.42
CA SER A 637 19.50 -6.82 -23.54
C SER A 637 20.66 -7.61 -24.14
N ILE A 638 20.71 -7.77 -25.47
CA ILE A 638 21.83 -8.46 -26.16
C ILE A 638 23.04 -7.54 -26.34
N ALA A 639 22.85 -6.23 -26.48
CA ALA A 639 23.92 -5.27 -26.78
C ALA A 639 25.17 -5.38 -25.86
N PRO A 640 25.06 -5.51 -24.53
CA PRO A 640 26.22 -5.67 -23.65
C PRO A 640 27.01 -6.96 -23.90
N PHE A 641 26.37 -7.99 -24.45
CA PHE A 641 26.99 -9.29 -24.69
C PHE A 641 27.58 -9.43 -26.10
N LYS A 642 27.39 -8.43 -26.97
CA LYS A 642 27.93 -8.41 -28.34
C LYS A 642 29.45 -8.62 -28.39
N SER A 643 30.18 -8.21 -27.34
CA SER A 643 31.64 -8.38 -27.23
C SER A 643 32.08 -9.77 -26.78
N PHE A 644 31.19 -10.58 -26.20
CA PHE A 644 31.55 -11.84 -25.53
C PHE A 644 31.07 -13.09 -26.28
N VAL A 645 29.97 -12.99 -27.03
CA VAL A 645 29.39 -14.11 -27.77
C VAL A 645 28.84 -13.59 -29.10
N HIS A 646 29.21 -14.23 -30.22
CA HIS A 646 28.48 -14.08 -31.48
C HIS A 646 27.09 -14.71 -31.30
N PHE A 647 26.14 -13.92 -30.80
CA PHE A 647 24.76 -14.38 -30.66
C PHE A 647 24.14 -14.73 -32.01
N TRP A 648 23.09 -15.56 -31.94
CA TRP A 648 22.20 -15.91 -33.03
C TRP A 648 21.81 -14.70 -33.90
N ASN A 649 21.61 -14.97 -35.20
CA ASN A 649 21.06 -14.04 -36.19
C ASN A 649 19.63 -13.60 -35.80
N HIS A 650 19.50 -12.71 -34.81
CA HIS A 650 18.24 -12.14 -34.40
C HIS A 650 17.86 -11.05 -35.41
N ARG A 651 16.81 -11.31 -36.19
CA ARG A 651 16.31 -10.36 -37.18
C ARG A 651 15.26 -9.49 -36.52
N VAL A 652 15.48 -8.19 -36.56
CA VAL A 652 14.54 -7.19 -36.05
C VAL A 652 13.93 -6.44 -37.21
N LEU A 653 12.61 -6.22 -37.14
CA LEU A 653 11.92 -5.48 -38.17
C LEU A 653 11.91 -4.00 -37.80
N VAL A 654 12.55 -3.20 -38.65
CA VAL A 654 12.70 -1.76 -38.43
C VAL A 654 12.09 -1.03 -39.62
N TRP A 655 11.39 0.06 -39.34
CA TRP A 655 10.85 0.91 -40.41
C TRP A 655 11.56 2.26 -40.43
N THR A 656 11.96 2.72 -41.60
CA THR A 656 12.60 4.03 -41.77
C THR A 656 11.56 5.15 -41.76
N LEU A 657 11.77 6.15 -40.91
CA LEU A 657 11.07 7.43 -40.92
C LEU A 657 11.69 8.32 -42.01
N ARG A 658 10.86 8.93 -42.85
CA ARG A 658 11.34 9.88 -43.86
C ARG A 658 11.52 11.28 -43.24
N PRO A 659 12.67 11.94 -43.43
CA PRO A 659 12.83 13.36 -43.09
C PRO A 659 11.96 14.22 -44.00
N ALA A 660 11.46 15.35 -43.49
CA ALA A 660 10.55 16.23 -44.23
C ALA A 660 11.24 17.20 -45.20
N GLU A 661 12.57 17.14 -45.30
CA GLU A 661 13.39 18.10 -46.05
C GLU A 661 13.79 17.60 -47.45
N ASP A 662 13.43 16.38 -47.83
CA ASP A 662 13.73 15.88 -49.17
C ASP A 662 12.88 16.65 -50.21
N GLU A 663 13.50 17.67 -50.81
CA GLU A 663 12.97 18.49 -51.89
C GLU A 663 12.54 17.60 -53.08
N GLY A 664 11.23 17.35 -53.22
CA GLY A 664 10.67 16.69 -54.40
C GLY A 664 9.32 15.95 -54.22
N ASP A 665 8.94 15.61 -52.99
CA ASP A 665 7.97 14.52 -52.76
C ASP A 665 6.47 14.92 -52.73
N ALA A 666 6.06 16.03 -53.34
CA ALA A 666 4.64 16.29 -53.59
C ALA A 666 4.10 15.60 -54.85
N GLU A 667 4.96 15.03 -55.70
CA GLU A 667 4.56 14.53 -57.03
C GLU A 667 4.68 13.02 -57.26
N ILE A 668 5.18 12.22 -56.30
CA ILE A 668 5.33 10.77 -56.50
C ILE A 668 4.41 10.00 -55.56
N ALA A 669 3.12 10.00 -55.92
CA ALA A 669 2.24 8.88 -55.64
C ALA A 669 2.74 7.67 -56.44
N GLY A 670 3.67 6.89 -55.88
CA GLY A 670 4.24 5.73 -56.57
C GLY A 670 5.03 4.85 -55.60
N GLY A 671 4.47 3.70 -55.26
CA GLY A 671 5.06 2.80 -54.27
C GLY A 671 6.45 2.28 -54.64
N ARG A 672 7.30 2.11 -53.62
CA ARG A 672 8.25 1.00 -53.54
C ARG A 672 8.29 0.46 -52.12
N ALA A 673 7.98 -0.83 -52.04
CA ALA A 673 8.19 -1.67 -50.89
C ALA A 673 9.69 -2.01 -50.77
N LEU A 674 10.16 -2.12 -49.53
CA LEU A 674 11.27 -2.96 -49.07
C LEU A 674 12.45 -3.14 -50.06
N GLU A 675 13.44 -2.26 -49.97
CA GLU A 675 14.81 -2.72 -50.16
C GLU A 675 15.25 -3.37 -48.85
N CYS A 676 15.35 -4.69 -48.89
CA CYS A 676 16.10 -5.47 -47.93
C CYS A 676 17.55 -5.02 -48.05
N VAL A 677 17.99 -4.13 -47.16
CA VAL A 677 19.42 -3.84 -47.02
C VAL A 677 20.03 -5.10 -46.41
N GLU A 678 20.81 -5.83 -47.21
CA GLU A 678 21.73 -6.84 -46.68
C GLU A 678 22.57 -6.17 -45.59
N PRO A 679 22.68 -6.75 -44.39
CA PRO A 679 23.46 -6.15 -43.33
C PRO A 679 24.94 -6.25 -43.70
N GLU A 680 25.57 -5.15 -44.09
CA GLU A 680 27.00 -4.98 -43.85
C GLU A 680 27.22 -4.56 -42.39
N MET A 681 27.69 -5.55 -41.61
CA MET A 681 28.30 -5.55 -40.26
C MET A 681 27.42 -5.54 -39.01
#